data_AF-A0A2T1DZF6-F1
#
_entry.id   AF-A0A2T1DZF6-F1
#
_cell.length_a   1.000
_cell.length_b   1.000
_cell.length_c   1.000
_cell.angle_alpha   90.00
_cell.angle_beta   90.00
_cell.angle_gamma   90.00
#
_symmetry.space_group_name_H-M   'P 1'
#
loop_
_entity.id
_entity.type
_entity.pdbx_description
1 polymer ?
#
loop_
_entity_poly.entity_id
_entity_poly.type
_entity_poly.pdbx_seq_one_letter_code
_entity_poly.pdbx_strand_id
1 'polypeptide(L)'
;MTDQTPANSAPGTQGAAMPESSISRVLQRGGEELLLEKVDDRFTLNAINKAAIAGLIQPLPADVSPTRIPAKLTEIVVDPAQRDTVMQQLRDDDAVNYTSHVYQLKDDPASRLYLTNQLTVQFATTVTAETIAQITGAVGLRQVKPIAGVPNTFVFEATASAQENPLKIANRLMQRSEVLTAEPNIIVRTQSHYRPRDPIYPKQWHLNHNGGADLAPNSHVSAEKAWDITRGIRSVTIAIMDDSVDLTHPDFQGIGKIVAPRDFKENDFLPLPGDPDDNHGTACGGVATAEENGIGAIGVAPGCALMPIRTTGFLDDQTIEDLFGWAVAKGASVISCSWGPASVYFPLSLRQRAALTQAATNGRRGKGCVIVFAAGNANRPTNGTVNESGWPNNALSGDTAWLGGFTVHPDVITVAASTSLNKKAAYSNWGAEVSVCAPSNNAPPGIGLQDLGYVFTPPQVRGALPGLGIVTTDRVGAAGYAPDNIAIDFGGTSSACPLVAGVAALVLSANPDLTAAEVKQLLQQTADKIVDSNPDPQFGFRKGTYEAGGRCDWFGYGKVNAAKAVQAAVQRQAMAAIAPSRQLQQQNTTSVAIPDNDSQGVTSTIQMTEAGTVRSIQVSVAIDHSFLGDLEISLTSPSDQIILLQSRLLGRSTRLQTTYTLQTTALLRRFLNQPAQGRWQLRVVDAAEGDIGTLNSWTLTLGV
;
A
#
# COMPACT_ATOMS: atom_id res chain seq x y z
N MET A 1 -38.46 59.08 -42.86
CA MET A 1 -37.67 59.67 -41.76
C MET A 1 -37.99 58.86 -40.53
N THR A 2 -37.09 58.21 -39.80
CA THR A 2 -35.65 57.99 -39.91
C THR A 2 -35.36 56.84 -38.95
N ASP A 3 -34.44 56.00 -39.39
CA ASP A 3 -33.73 54.91 -38.75
C ASP A 3 -33.20 55.20 -37.31
N GLN A 4 -33.16 54.18 -36.43
CA GLN A 4 -31.94 53.69 -35.77
C GLN A 4 -32.20 52.61 -34.69
N THR A 5 -31.53 51.47 -34.85
CA THR A 5 -31.24 50.42 -33.88
C THR A 5 -30.28 50.89 -32.77
N PRO A 6 -30.19 50.17 -31.62
CA PRO A 6 -29.07 49.23 -31.48
C PRO A 6 -29.43 47.90 -30.79
N ALA A 7 -28.61 46.90 -31.14
CA ALA A 7 -28.60 45.52 -30.66
C ALA A 7 -28.09 45.38 -29.21
N ASN A 8 -28.52 44.31 -28.52
CA ASN A 8 -27.72 43.70 -27.48
C ASN A 8 -27.98 42.18 -27.42
N SER A 9 -27.07 41.43 -28.02
CA SER A 9 -26.88 40.00 -27.86
C SER A 9 -26.10 39.73 -26.58
N ALA A 10 -26.59 38.84 -25.72
CA ALA A 10 -25.81 38.26 -24.62
C ALA A 10 -25.16 36.93 -25.09
N PRO A 11 -23.92 36.61 -24.66
CA PRO A 11 -23.06 35.63 -25.32
C PRO A 11 -23.23 34.22 -24.75
N GLY A 12 -23.06 33.21 -25.62
CA GLY A 12 -22.93 31.81 -25.24
C GLY A 12 -21.70 31.56 -24.35
N THR A 13 -21.86 30.71 -23.34
CA THR A 13 -20.78 30.26 -22.46
C THR A 13 -19.95 29.18 -23.13
N GLN A 14 -18.85 29.59 -23.76
CA GLN A 14 -17.68 28.75 -23.99
C GLN A 14 -17.16 28.22 -22.64
N GLY A 15 -16.67 26.98 -22.60
CA GLY A 15 -16.04 26.39 -21.42
C GLY A 15 -14.98 27.34 -20.85
N ALA A 16 -15.13 27.73 -19.59
CA ALA A 16 -14.28 28.75 -18.99
C ALA A 16 -12.82 28.27 -19.00
N ALA A 17 -12.00 28.91 -19.85
CA ALA A 17 -10.56 28.74 -19.86
C ALA A 17 -9.98 29.04 -18.48
N MET A 18 -8.92 28.34 -18.09
CA MET A 18 -8.22 28.59 -16.83
C MET A 18 -7.85 30.08 -16.75
N PRO A 19 -8.21 30.81 -15.68
CA PRO A 19 -7.86 32.21 -15.53
C PRO A 19 -6.35 32.40 -15.66
N GLU A 20 -5.92 33.45 -16.36
CA GLU A 20 -4.52 33.72 -16.67
C GLU A 20 -3.64 33.79 -15.40
N SER A 21 -4.21 34.27 -14.30
CA SER A 21 -3.57 34.31 -12.98
C SER A 21 -3.19 32.93 -12.43
N SER A 22 -3.89 31.87 -12.83
CA SER A 22 -3.75 30.51 -12.32
C SER A 22 -2.76 29.66 -13.12
N ILE A 23 -2.50 30.01 -14.38
CA ILE A 23 -1.63 29.25 -15.29
C ILE A 23 -0.19 29.12 -14.78
N SER A 24 0.25 30.06 -13.94
CA SER A 24 1.59 30.03 -13.33
C SER A 24 1.65 29.40 -11.94
N ARG A 25 0.54 28.87 -11.43
CA ARG A 25 0.38 28.42 -10.03
C ARG A 25 -0.32 27.06 -9.89
N VAL A 26 -0.76 26.44 -10.97
CA VAL A 26 -1.38 25.11 -10.91
C VAL A 26 -0.40 24.06 -11.44
N LEU A 27 -0.10 23.05 -10.63
CA LEU A 27 0.68 21.88 -11.03
C LEU A 27 -0.26 20.72 -11.31
N GLN A 28 -0.29 20.31 -12.58
CA GLN A 28 -1.00 19.11 -13.03
C GLN A 28 -0.15 17.88 -12.72
N ARG A 29 -0.67 16.95 -11.90
CA ARG A 29 0.07 15.74 -11.52
C ARG A 29 -0.87 14.60 -11.13
N GLY A 30 -0.78 13.46 -11.83
CA GLY A 30 -1.51 12.24 -11.49
C GLY A 30 -3.04 12.38 -11.60
N GLY A 31 -3.53 13.33 -12.41
CA GLY A 31 -4.96 13.66 -12.51
C GLY A 31 -5.48 14.63 -11.45
N GLU A 32 -4.60 15.18 -10.60
CA GLU A 32 -4.91 16.18 -9.58
C GLU A 32 -4.26 17.54 -9.89
N GLU A 33 -4.84 18.60 -9.34
CA GLU A 33 -4.34 19.97 -9.42
C GLU A 33 -3.78 20.40 -8.06
N LEU A 34 -2.48 20.70 -8.03
CA LEU A 34 -1.81 21.20 -6.82
C LEU A 34 -1.56 22.70 -6.94
N LEU A 35 -2.00 23.47 -5.95
CA LEU A 35 -1.75 24.91 -5.90
C LEU A 35 -0.31 25.18 -5.45
N LEU A 36 0.39 25.99 -6.24
CA LEU A 36 1.76 26.39 -6.03
C LEU A 36 1.87 27.87 -5.69
N GLU A 37 2.87 28.18 -4.89
CA GLU A 37 3.39 29.54 -4.69
C GLU A 37 4.83 29.60 -5.16
N LYS A 38 5.24 30.74 -5.71
CA LYS A 38 6.63 30.96 -6.07
C LYS A 38 7.40 31.32 -4.81
N VAL A 39 8.59 30.77 -4.64
CA VAL A 39 9.50 31.21 -3.59
C VAL A 39 10.17 32.50 -4.06
N ASP A 40 10.13 33.54 -3.23
CA ASP A 40 10.45 34.89 -3.69
C ASP A 40 11.96 35.19 -3.75
N ASP A 41 12.76 34.57 -2.89
CA ASP A 41 14.19 34.85 -2.73
C ASP A 41 15.11 33.93 -3.54
N ARG A 42 14.57 33.10 -4.45
CA ARG A 42 15.37 32.10 -5.15
C ARG A 42 14.79 31.61 -6.47
N PHE A 43 15.66 31.10 -7.32
CA PHE A 43 15.33 30.40 -8.56
C PHE A 43 16.36 29.31 -8.85
N THR A 44 16.16 28.56 -9.92
CA THR A 44 17.11 27.55 -10.40
C THR A 44 17.65 27.90 -11.78
N LEU A 45 18.92 27.56 -11.98
CA LEU A 45 19.68 27.75 -13.21
C LEU A 45 20.18 26.40 -13.71
N ASN A 46 19.96 26.13 -15.00
CA ASN A 46 20.65 25.07 -15.74
C ASN A 46 21.65 25.71 -16.71
N ALA A 47 22.94 25.43 -16.57
CA ALA A 47 23.97 25.93 -17.47
C ALA A 47 24.57 24.79 -18.30
N ILE A 48 25.11 25.12 -19.49
CA ILE A 48 25.82 24.18 -20.36
C ILE A 48 27.01 23.57 -19.63
N ASN A 49 27.76 24.40 -18.90
CA ASN A 49 28.87 23.99 -18.06
C ASN A 49 28.67 24.48 -16.62
N LYS A 50 28.56 23.54 -15.68
CA LYS A 50 28.35 23.86 -14.25
C LYS A 50 29.50 24.67 -13.64
N ALA A 51 30.72 24.53 -14.16
CA ALA A 51 31.89 25.31 -13.69
C ALA A 51 31.80 26.80 -14.04
N ALA A 52 31.03 27.17 -15.07
CA ALA A 52 30.87 28.56 -15.49
C ALA A 52 29.90 29.36 -14.60
N ILE A 53 29.05 28.66 -13.82
CA ILE A 53 27.99 29.29 -13.01
C ILE A 53 28.56 30.31 -12.01
N ALA A 54 29.69 30.02 -11.37
CA ALA A 54 30.30 30.96 -10.43
C ALA A 54 30.65 32.29 -11.10
N GLY A 55 31.14 32.26 -12.35
CA GLY A 55 31.47 33.46 -13.12
C GLY A 55 30.24 34.23 -13.61
N LEU A 56 29.15 33.52 -13.93
CA LEU A 56 27.86 34.13 -14.33
C LEU A 56 27.17 34.84 -13.17
N ILE A 57 27.31 34.32 -11.95
CA ILE A 57 26.62 34.84 -10.76
C ILE A 57 27.42 35.95 -10.08
N GLN A 58 28.75 35.89 -10.07
CA GLN A 58 29.66 36.91 -9.48
C GLN A 58 29.30 38.38 -9.78
N PRO A 59 28.95 38.80 -11.02
CA PRO A 59 28.64 40.19 -11.32
C PRO A 59 27.21 40.60 -10.97
N LEU A 60 26.36 39.66 -10.54
CA LEU A 60 24.94 39.87 -10.26
C LEU A 60 24.70 39.98 -8.75
N PRO A 61 23.60 40.63 -8.31
CA PRO A 61 23.23 40.68 -6.90
C PRO A 61 22.60 39.36 -6.43
N ALA A 62 23.32 38.24 -6.59
CA ALA A 62 22.85 36.89 -6.34
C ALA A 62 23.99 35.97 -5.89
N ASP A 63 23.63 34.91 -5.17
CA ASP A 63 24.57 33.93 -4.61
C ASP A 63 24.18 32.50 -4.99
N VAL A 64 25.17 31.62 -5.12
CA VAL A 64 24.93 30.19 -5.32
C VAL A 64 24.55 29.55 -3.97
N SER A 65 23.37 28.92 -3.91
CA SER A 65 22.91 28.19 -2.73
C SER A 65 23.83 26.99 -2.43
N PRO A 66 24.16 26.72 -1.15
CA PRO A 66 24.91 25.51 -0.78
C PRO A 66 24.08 24.23 -0.94
N THR A 67 22.77 24.35 -1.19
CA THR A 67 21.85 23.22 -1.34
C THR A 67 22.17 22.43 -2.61
N ARG A 68 22.49 21.13 -2.46
CA ARG A 68 22.70 20.24 -3.60
C ARG A 68 21.37 19.67 -4.12
N ILE A 69 21.04 19.98 -5.37
CA ILE A 69 19.86 19.44 -6.07
C ILE A 69 20.33 18.36 -7.07
N PRO A 70 19.66 17.19 -7.16
CA PRO A 70 20.13 16.03 -7.93
C PRO A 70 20.05 16.15 -9.48
N ALA A 71 20.20 17.34 -10.05
CA ALA A 71 20.26 17.57 -11.49
C ALA A 71 21.43 18.50 -11.86
N LYS A 72 21.66 18.76 -13.16
CA LYS A 72 22.51 19.87 -13.63
C LYS A 72 21.97 21.27 -13.23
N LEU A 73 21.01 21.32 -12.31
CA LEU A 73 20.45 22.54 -11.73
C LEU A 73 21.33 23.06 -10.59
N THR A 74 21.36 24.38 -10.46
CA THR A 74 21.97 25.10 -9.34
C THR A 74 20.94 26.09 -8.83
N GLU A 75 20.68 26.07 -7.51
CA GLU A 75 19.78 27.03 -6.87
C GLU A 75 20.54 28.33 -6.62
N ILE A 76 19.93 29.45 -7.02
CA ILE A 76 20.48 30.79 -6.88
C ILE A 76 19.59 31.53 -5.89
N VAL A 77 20.21 32.13 -4.87
CA VAL A 77 19.58 32.99 -3.87
C VAL A 77 19.77 34.44 -4.31
N VAL A 78 18.73 35.25 -4.19
CA VAL A 78 18.68 36.62 -4.69
C VAL A 78 17.69 37.42 -3.85
N ASP A 79 17.87 38.73 -3.77
CA ASP A 79 16.86 39.59 -3.17
C ASP A 79 15.48 39.39 -3.85
N PRO A 80 14.38 39.23 -3.08
CA PRO A 80 13.04 39.03 -3.64
C PRO A 80 12.63 40.04 -4.71
N ALA A 81 13.04 41.31 -4.59
CA ALA A 81 12.71 42.36 -5.55
C ALA A 81 13.51 42.23 -6.86
N GLN A 82 14.60 41.47 -6.87
CA GLN A 82 15.53 41.33 -7.99
C GLN A 82 15.40 39.98 -8.72
N ARG A 83 14.67 39.00 -8.16
CA ARG A 83 14.59 37.62 -8.68
C ARG A 83 14.31 37.56 -10.18
N ASP A 84 13.22 38.17 -10.62
CA ASP A 84 12.78 38.05 -12.01
C ASP A 84 13.71 38.82 -12.98
N THR A 85 14.31 39.93 -12.55
CA THR A 85 15.31 40.69 -13.33
C THR A 85 16.59 39.91 -13.52
N VAL A 86 17.14 39.33 -12.44
CA VAL A 86 18.35 38.49 -12.48
C VAL A 86 18.11 37.22 -13.30
N MET A 87 16.94 36.58 -13.12
CA MET A 87 16.54 35.44 -13.93
C MET A 87 16.51 35.76 -15.43
N GLN A 88 16.07 36.97 -15.81
CA GLN A 88 16.03 37.39 -17.20
C GLN A 88 17.43 37.66 -17.76
N GLN A 89 18.28 38.40 -17.03
CA GLN A 89 19.68 38.64 -17.44
C GLN A 89 20.44 37.34 -17.69
N LEU A 90 20.22 36.33 -16.84
CA LEU A 90 20.85 35.02 -17.02
C LEU A 90 20.28 34.22 -18.20
N ARG A 91 19.01 34.42 -18.59
CA ARG A 91 18.45 33.74 -19.77
C ARG A 91 19.04 34.26 -21.08
N ASP A 92 19.51 35.50 -21.08
CA ASP A 92 20.07 36.15 -22.26
C ASP A 92 21.54 35.72 -22.52
N ASP A 93 22.13 34.94 -21.61
CA ASP A 93 23.50 34.42 -21.74
C ASP A 93 23.54 33.04 -22.41
N ASP A 94 24.36 32.89 -23.45
CA ASP A 94 24.48 31.65 -24.24
C ASP A 94 24.97 30.44 -23.41
N ALA A 95 25.59 30.65 -22.25
CA ALA A 95 26.00 29.57 -21.35
C ALA A 95 24.85 28.97 -20.53
N VAL A 96 23.65 29.59 -20.57
CA VAL A 96 22.47 29.21 -19.80
C VAL A 96 21.45 28.48 -20.67
N ASN A 97 21.10 27.25 -20.30
CA ASN A 97 20.05 26.49 -20.99
C ASN A 97 18.66 27.00 -20.62
N TYR A 98 18.41 27.24 -19.32
CA TYR A 98 17.17 27.85 -18.83
C TYR A 98 17.29 28.29 -17.36
N THR A 99 16.43 29.22 -16.96
CA THR A 99 16.16 29.56 -15.56
C THR A 99 14.69 29.31 -15.22
N SER A 100 14.43 28.80 -14.01
CA SER A 100 13.07 28.52 -13.56
C SER A 100 12.86 28.92 -12.11
N HIS A 101 11.65 29.42 -11.80
CA HIS A 101 11.23 29.70 -10.44
C HIS A 101 11.33 28.43 -9.57
N VAL A 102 11.67 28.62 -8.29
CA VAL A 102 11.41 27.59 -7.27
C VAL A 102 9.99 27.76 -6.78
N TYR A 103 9.28 26.65 -6.59
CA TYR A 103 7.91 26.65 -6.10
C TYR A 103 7.82 25.95 -4.76
N GLN A 104 6.76 26.26 -4.02
CA GLN A 104 6.30 25.52 -2.84
C GLN A 104 4.83 25.14 -3.04
N LEU A 105 4.38 24.10 -2.35
CA LEU A 105 2.95 23.77 -2.31
C LEU A 105 2.27 24.78 -1.38
N LYS A 106 1.10 25.30 -1.78
CA LYS A 106 0.35 26.27 -0.96
C LYS A 106 0.01 25.71 0.42
N ASP A 107 -0.35 24.43 0.48
CA ASP A 107 -0.73 23.75 1.73
C ASP A 107 0.47 23.09 2.44
N ASP A 108 1.65 23.12 1.83
CA ASP A 108 2.91 22.65 2.40
C ASP A 108 4.08 23.57 1.97
N PRO A 109 4.18 24.77 2.57
CA PRO A 109 5.17 25.77 2.19
C PRO A 109 6.60 25.36 2.56
N ALA A 110 6.79 24.30 3.35
CA ALA A 110 8.11 23.77 3.70
C ALA A 110 8.70 22.89 2.58
N SER A 111 7.86 22.35 1.69
CA SER A 111 8.27 21.53 0.56
C SER A 111 8.66 22.37 -0.65
N ARG A 112 9.89 22.17 -1.14
CA ARG A 112 10.39 22.82 -2.35
C ARG A 112 10.21 21.93 -3.59
N LEU A 113 9.73 22.55 -4.66
CA LEU A 113 9.54 21.97 -5.97
C LEU A 113 10.42 22.72 -6.99
N TYR A 114 11.18 21.95 -7.77
CA TYR A 114 12.04 22.49 -8.82
C TYR A 114 11.56 22.01 -10.18
N LEU A 115 11.28 22.92 -11.11
CA LEU A 115 10.91 22.52 -12.48
C LEU A 115 12.14 22.18 -13.31
N THR A 116 12.06 21.08 -14.06
CA THR A 116 12.95 20.84 -15.20
C THR A 116 12.41 21.54 -16.44
N ASN A 117 13.13 21.45 -17.57
CA ASN A 117 12.65 21.87 -18.89
C ASN A 117 11.82 20.80 -19.61
N GLN A 118 11.45 19.70 -18.95
CA GLN A 118 10.66 18.62 -19.57
C GLN A 118 9.20 18.62 -19.07
N LEU A 119 8.32 18.05 -19.88
CA LEU A 119 6.94 17.74 -19.54
C LEU A 119 6.48 16.47 -20.27
N THR A 120 5.52 15.78 -19.69
CA THR A 120 4.87 14.61 -20.30
C THR A 120 3.50 15.03 -20.82
N VAL A 121 3.17 14.67 -22.04
CA VAL A 121 1.86 14.99 -22.64
C VAL A 121 1.24 13.71 -23.20
N GLN A 122 0.00 13.45 -22.83
CA GLN A 122 -0.84 12.42 -23.42
C GLN A 122 -1.89 13.09 -24.31
N PHE A 123 -1.98 12.64 -25.55
CA PHE A 123 -2.99 13.07 -26.50
C PHE A 123 -4.10 12.03 -26.61
N ALA A 124 -5.28 12.46 -27.04
CA ALA A 124 -6.36 11.53 -27.34
C ALA A 124 -5.90 10.53 -28.43
N THR A 125 -6.40 9.29 -28.35
CA THR A 125 -5.98 8.19 -29.25
C THR A 125 -6.31 8.47 -30.72
N THR A 126 -7.25 9.38 -30.98
CA THR A 126 -7.66 9.83 -32.31
C THR A 126 -6.76 10.91 -32.92
N VAL A 127 -5.85 11.51 -32.14
CA VAL A 127 -4.97 12.60 -32.60
C VAL A 127 -3.79 12.03 -33.38
N THR A 128 -3.54 12.56 -34.58
CA THR A 128 -2.47 12.10 -35.47
C THR A 128 -1.11 12.67 -35.09
N ALA A 129 -0.03 12.03 -35.54
CA ALA A 129 1.34 12.52 -35.31
C ALA A 129 1.58 13.94 -35.87
N GLU A 130 0.95 14.29 -36.99
CA GLU A 130 1.03 15.62 -37.61
C GLU A 130 0.37 16.68 -36.72
N THR A 131 -0.83 16.40 -36.19
CA THR A 131 -1.51 17.30 -35.25
C THR A 131 -0.73 17.45 -33.95
N ILE A 132 -0.14 16.36 -33.44
CA ILE A 132 0.75 16.42 -32.26
C ILE A 132 1.94 17.35 -32.55
N ALA A 133 2.60 17.23 -33.70
CA ALA A 133 3.73 18.08 -34.08
C ALA A 133 3.32 19.56 -34.23
N GLN A 134 2.13 19.85 -34.76
CA GLN A 134 1.60 21.22 -34.86
C GLN A 134 1.32 21.82 -33.48
N ILE A 135 0.62 21.08 -32.60
CA ILE A 135 0.29 21.55 -31.24
C ILE A 135 1.56 21.82 -30.44
N THR A 136 2.51 20.90 -30.48
CA THR A 136 3.74 20.98 -29.68
C THR A 136 4.75 21.98 -30.26
N GLY A 137 4.83 22.09 -31.59
CA GLY A 137 5.62 23.11 -32.27
C GLY A 137 5.16 24.54 -31.95
N ALA A 138 3.85 24.78 -31.85
CA ALA A 138 3.28 26.08 -31.51
C ALA A 138 3.68 26.60 -30.12
N VAL A 139 4.08 25.71 -29.21
CA VAL A 139 4.56 26.05 -27.85
C VAL A 139 6.07 25.78 -27.66
N GLY A 140 6.81 25.57 -28.75
CA GLY A 140 8.27 25.44 -28.73
C GLY A 140 8.80 24.15 -28.10
N LEU A 141 8.02 23.07 -28.16
CA LEU A 141 8.38 21.77 -27.59
C LEU A 141 9.03 20.84 -28.63
N ARG A 142 10.08 20.14 -28.20
CA ARG A 142 10.72 19.06 -28.95
C ARG A 142 10.41 17.73 -28.30
N GLN A 143 9.94 16.75 -29.07
CA GLN A 143 9.72 15.40 -28.58
C GLN A 143 11.06 14.72 -28.23
N VAL A 144 11.13 14.11 -27.06
CA VAL A 144 12.31 13.37 -26.56
C VAL A 144 12.13 11.88 -26.76
N LYS A 145 11.04 11.31 -26.23
CA LYS A 145 10.75 9.87 -26.31
C LYS A 145 9.28 9.55 -26.05
N PRO A 146 8.74 8.43 -26.56
CA PRO A 146 7.46 7.89 -26.11
C PRO A 146 7.56 7.32 -24.68
N ILE A 147 6.42 7.24 -23.99
CA ILE A 147 6.27 6.52 -22.73
C ILE A 147 5.79 5.08 -23.00
N ALA A 148 6.59 4.09 -22.59
CA ALA A 148 6.25 2.69 -22.78
C ALA A 148 4.98 2.32 -21.98
N GLY A 149 4.05 1.60 -22.61
CA GLY A 149 2.83 1.10 -21.97
C GLY A 149 1.69 2.12 -21.86
N VAL A 150 1.87 3.36 -22.33
CA VAL A 150 0.81 4.39 -22.32
C VAL A 150 0.61 4.94 -23.75
N PRO A 151 -0.54 4.68 -24.40
CA PRO A 151 -0.79 5.12 -25.78
C PRO A 151 -0.73 6.65 -25.94
N ASN A 152 -0.26 7.12 -27.11
CA ASN A 152 -0.16 8.54 -27.49
C ASN A 152 0.44 9.45 -26.41
N THR A 153 1.41 8.93 -25.66
CA THR A 153 2.04 9.66 -24.55
C THR A 153 3.53 9.79 -24.79
N PHE A 154 4.04 11.02 -24.68
CA PHE A 154 5.42 11.34 -24.98
C PHE A 154 6.00 12.31 -23.95
N VAL A 155 7.31 12.20 -23.75
CA VAL A 155 8.12 13.21 -23.05
C VAL A 155 8.55 14.25 -24.07
N PHE A 156 8.31 15.51 -23.74
CA PHE A 156 8.76 16.68 -24.47
C PHE A 156 9.75 17.49 -23.65
N GLU A 157 10.58 18.26 -24.35
CA GLU A 157 11.50 19.23 -23.79
C GLU A 157 11.20 20.61 -24.37
N ALA A 158 11.09 21.61 -23.50
CA ALA A 158 10.97 23.00 -23.90
C ALA A 158 12.32 23.48 -24.46
N THR A 159 12.29 24.03 -25.67
CA THR A 159 13.47 24.53 -26.37
C THR A 159 13.63 26.04 -26.16
N ALA A 160 14.70 26.63 -26.70
CA ALA A 160 14.92 28.08 -26.63
C ALA A 160 13.81 28.91 -27.32
N SER A 161 13.00 28.32 -28.20
CA SER A 161 11.85 29.01 -28.81
C SER A 161 10.61 29.06 -27.91
N ALA A 162 10.59 28.29 -26.81
CA ALA A 162 9.49 28.29 -25.86
C ALA A 162 9.46 29.61 -25.07
N GLN A 163 8.35 30.34 -25.15
CA GLN A 163 8.17 31.64 -24.49
C GLN A 163 7.75 31.53 -23.01
N GLU A 164 7.43 30.32 -22.57
CA GLU A 164 6.90 30.03 -21.23
C GLU A 164 7.66 28.87 -20.57
N ASN A 165 7.58 28.78 -19.25
CA ASN A 165 8.13 27.63 -18.53
C ASN A 165 7.21 26.39 -18.69
N PRO A 166 7.71 25.17 -18.43
CA PRO A 166 6.93 23.95 -18.63
C PRO A 166 5.63 23.86 -17.81
N LEU A 167 5.55 24.52 -16.66
CA LEU A 167 4.32 24.58 -15.86
C LEU A 167 3.21 25.31 -16.61
N LYS A 168 3.53 26.50 -17.14
CA LYS A 168 2.59 27.28 -17.94
C LYS A 168 2.21 26.57 -19.24
N ILE A 169 3.21 26.01 -19.94
CA ILE A 169 2.97 25.26 -21.19
C ILE A 169 2.04 24.08 -20.93
N ALA A 170 2.28 23.31 -19.86
CA ALA A 170 1.40 22.21 -19.49
C ALA A 170 -0.04 22.69 -19.25
N ASN A 171 -0.23 23.77 -18.49
CA ASN A 171 -1.56 24.34 -18.23
C ASN A 171 -2.24 24.90 -19.49
N ARG A 172 -1.48 25.39 -20.48
CA ARG A 172 -2.02 25.79 -21.80
C ARG A 172 -2.45 24.58 -22.62
N LEU A 173 -1.63 23.54 -22.63
CA LEU A 173 -1.94 22.30 -23.33
C LEU A 173 -3.18 21.63 -22.75
N MET A 174 -3.35 21.65 -21.43
CA MET A 174 -4.56 21.14 -20.74
C MET A 174 -5.87 21.84 -21.15
N GLN A 175 -5.81 23.00 -21.80
CA GLN A 175 -7.01 23.70 -22.31
C GLN A 175 -7.42 23.23 -23.71
N ARG A 176 -6.63 22.37 -24.34
CA ARG A 176 -6.92 21.80 -25.67
C ARG A 176 -7.70 20.50 -25.53
N SER A 177 -8.74 20.32 -26.35
CA SER A 177 -9.55 19.10 -26.35
C SER A 177 -8.77 17.88 -26.84
N GLU A 178 -7.69 18.08 -27.57
CA GLU A 178 -6.80 17.04 -28.09
C GLU A 178 -5.85 16.47 -27.03
N VAL A 179 -5.67 17.17 -25.90
CA VAL A 179 -4.74 16.80 -24.83
C VAL A 179 -5.53 16.20 -23.67
N LEU A 180 -5.21 14.96 -23.31
CA LEU A 180 -5.81 14.27 -22.16
C LEU A 180 -5.11 14.63 -20.86
N THR A 181 -3.78 14.75 -20.90
CA THR A 181 -2.99 15.22 -19.76
C THR A 181 -1.72 15.91 -20.24
N ALA A 182 -1.26 16.91 -19.49
CA ALA A 182 0.03 17.54 -19.67
C ALA A 182 0.61 17.84 -18.28
N GLU A 183 1.75 17.23 -17.95
CA GLU A 183 2.35 17.27 -16.63
C GLU A 183 3.80 17.75 -16.72
N PRO A 184 4.15 18.89 -16.11
CA PRO A 184 5.54 19.32 -16.07
C PRO A 184 6.37 18.34 -15.21
N ASN A 185 7.61 18.10 -15.63
CA ASN A 185 8.52 17.26 -14.88
C ASN A 185 9.19 18.08 -13.77
N ILE A 186 8.95 17.66 -12.53
CA ILE A 186 9.44 18.29 -11.30
C ILE A 186 10.51 17.45 -10.61
N ILE A 187 11.35 18.10 -9.82
CA ILE A 187 12.27 17.49 -8.86
C ILE A 187 11.81 17.86 -7.46
N VAL A 188 11.76 16.84 -6.59
CA VAL A 188 11.52 16.96 -5.14
C VAL A 188 12.63 16.26 -4.39
N ARG A 189 12.92 16.74 -3.17
CA ARG A 189 13.89 16.08 -2.30
C ARG A 189 13.33 14.72 -1.87
N THR A 190 14.13 13.66 -2.02
CA THR A 190 13.77 12.35 -1.45
C THR A 190 13.89 12.42 0.08
N GLN A 191 12.92 11.85 0.78
CA GLN A 191 13.02 11.64 2.22
C GLN A 191 14.05 10.54 2.49
N SER A 192 14.89 10.71 3.53
CA SER A 192 15.69 9.60 4.04
C SER A 192 14.77 8.68 4.84
N HIS A 193 14.70 7.40 4.46
CA HIS A 193 13.93 6.40 5.19
C HIS A 193 14.47 6.23 6.61
N TYR A 194 13.57 6.01 7.55
CA TYR A 194 13.89 5.73 8.94
C TYR A 194 14.83 4.51 9.07
N ARG A 195 15.87 4.62 9.92
CA ARG A 195 16.77 3.53 10.26
C ARG A 195 17.06 3.48 11.77
N PRO A 196 16.90 2.32 12.42
CA PRO A 196 17.23 2.15 13.83
C PRO A 196 18.74 2.25 14.07
N ARG A 197 19.10 2.57 15.33
CA ARG A 197 20.49 2.76 15.78
C ARG A 197 21.08 1.51 16.44
N ASP A 198 20.27 0.50 16.64
CA ASP A 198 20.61 -0.76 17.28
C ASP A 198 21.76 -1.45 16.49
N PRO A 199 22.87 -1.81 17.15
CA PRO A 199 24.12 -2.18 16.49
C PRO A 199 24.03 -3.48 15.68
N ILE A 200 23.07 -4.35 15.98
CA ILE A 200 22.87 -5.61 15.26
C ILE A 200 22.00 -5.42 14.01
N TYR A 201 21.21 -4.35 13.92
CA TYR A 201 20.30 -4.09 12.80
C TYR A 201 20.94 -4.26 11.41
N PRO A 202 22.16 -3.75 11.11
CA PRO A 202 22.78 -3.93 9.81
C PRO A 202 23.01 -5.39 9.38
N LYS A 203 22.97 -6.34 10.33
CA LYS A 203 23.08 -7.79 10.10
C LYS A 203 21.71 -8.47 9.96
N GLN A 204 20.63 -7.81 10.34
CA GLN A 204 19.26 -8.34 10.32
C GLN A 204 18.64 -8.21 8.92
N TRP A 205 19.22 -8.92 7.95
CA TRP A 205 18.87 -8.83 6.53
C TRP A 205 17.37 -9.04 6.26
N HIS A 206 16.69 -9.85 7.08
CA HIS A 206 15.27 -10.13 6.94
C HIS A 206 14.38 -8.88 7.11
N LEU A 207 14.86 -7.84 7.80
CA LEU A 207 14.13 -6.57 7.98
C LEU A 207 14.29 -5.67 6.76
N ASN A 208 15.54 -5.40 6.36
CA ASN A 208 15.86 -4.59 5.18
C ASN A 208 17.32 -4.82 4.72
N HIS A 209 17.59 -4.71 3.42
CA HIS A 209 18.96 -4.69 2.88
C HIS A 209 18.98 -4.08 1.47
N ASN A 210 20.17 -3.70 0.99
CA ASN A 210 20.37 -3.19 -0.38
C ASN A 210 20.86 -4.25 -1.38
N GLY A 211 20.90 -5.52 -0.98
CA GLY A 211 21.36 -6.65 -1.80
C GLY A 211 22.81 -7.02 -1.48
N GLY A 212 23.31 -8.07 -2.13
CA GLY A 212 24.64 -8.62 -1.90
C GLY A 212 24.78 -10.00 -2.54
N ALA A 213 25.98 -10.60 -2.47
CA ALA A 213 26.22 -11.92 -3.07
C ALA A 213 25.26 -12.99 -2.50
N ASP A 214 24.97 -12.92 -1.19
CA ASP A 214 24.12 -13.86 -0.47
C ASP A 214 22.70 -13.32 -0.19
N LEU A 215 22.33 -12.22 -0.85
CA LEU A 215 21.07 -11.49 -0.63
C LEU A 215 20.39 -11.19 -1.98
N ALA A 216 19.39 -12.00 -2.32
CA ALA A 216 18.56 -11.72 -3.48
C ALA A 216 17.79 -10.40 -3.29
N PRO A 217 17.60 -9.59 -4.36
CA PRO A 217 16.82 -8.37 -4.27
C PRO A 217 15.43 -8.63 -3.68
N ASN A 218 15.01 -7.78 -2.74
CA ASN A 218 13.73 -7.88 -2.04
C ASN A 218 13.52 -9.19 -1.24
N SER A 219 14.57 -9.89 -0.78
CA SER A 219 14.39 -11.07 0.09
C SER A 219 14.01 -10.72 1.53
N HIS A 220 14.07 -9.44 1.93
CA HIS A 220 13.60 -8.90 3.21
C HIS A 220 12.09 -8.56 3.25
N VAL A 221 11.52 -8.24 4.42
CA VAL A 221 10.10 -7.86 4.57
C VAL A 221 9.80 -6.38 4.30
N SER A 222 10.82 -5.57 4.03
CA SER A 222 10.69 -4.12 3.76
C SER A 222 10.27 -3.33 5.01
N ALA A 223 10.89 -3.64 6.16
CA ALA A 223 10.53 -3.07 7.44
C ALA A 223 10.75 -1.55 7.52
N GLU A 224 11.85 -1.00 6.98
CA GLU A 224 12.15 0.46 7.03
C GLU A 224 10.97 1.31 6.50
N LYS A 225 10.42 0.92 5.35
CA LYS A 225 9.28 1.63 4.74
C LYS A 225 7.98 1.49 5.55
N ALA A 226 7.81 0.39 6.28
CA ALA A 226 6.70 0.24 7.20
C ALA A 226 6.89 1.12 8.44
N TRP A 227 8.12 1.21 8.95
CA TRP A 227 8.49 2.02 10.10
C TRP A 227 8.39 3.53 9.87
N ASP A 228 8.50 3.98 8.62
CA ASP A 228 8.15 5.35 8.23
C ASP A 228 6.67 5.69 8.53
N ILE A 229 5.78 4.68 8.64
CA ILE A 229 4.36 4.82 8.97
C ILE A 229 4.10 4.48 10.44
N THR A 230 4.51 3.28 10.88
CA THR A 230 4.38 2.83 12.26
C THR A 230 5.44 1.79 12.61
N ARG A 231 5.94 1.86 13.83
CA ARG A 231 6.85 0.87 14.43
C ARG A 231 6.13 -0.10 15.36
N GLY A 232 4.79 -0.03 15.40
CA GLY A 232 3.97 -0.70 16.40
C GLY A 232 3.60 0.25 17.53
N ILE A 233 2.53 -0.08 18.25
CA ILE A 233 2.08 0.65 19.45
C ILE A 233 1.94 -0.33 20.62
N ARG A 234 2.26 0.11 21.84
CA ARG A 234 2.30 -0.76 23.03
C ARG A 234 0.95 -1.43 23.35
N SER A 235 -0.18 -0.86 22.92
CA SER A 235 -1.49 -1.48 23.08
C SER A 235 -1.75 -2.67 22.17
N VAL A 236 -0.94 -2.87 21.12
CA VAL A 236 -0.95 -4.09 20.31
C VAL A 236 0.05 -5.06 20.92
N THR A 237 -0.46 -6.18 21.43
CA THR A 237 0.32 -7.18 22.15
C THR A 237 0.55 -8.42 21.29
N ILE A 238 1.79 -8.89 21.19
CA ILE A 238 2.16 -10.13 20.52
C ILE A 238 2.43 -11.19 21.59
N ALA A 239 1.59 -12.23 21.63
CA ALA A 239 1.84 -13.41 22.46
C ALA A 239 2.81 -14.35 21.75
N ILE A 240 3.98 -14.58 22.36
CA ILE A 240 4.94 -15.58 21.93
C ILE A 240 4.69 -16.82 22.79
N MET A 241 3.96 -17.79 22.23
CA MET A 241 3.68 -19.07 22.87
C MET A 241 4.77 -20.06 22.46
N ASP A 242 5.70 -20.35 23.35
CA ASP A 242 6.93 -21.08 23.01
C ASP A 242 7.51 -21.86 24.22
N ASP A 243 8.77 -22.26 24.14
CA ASP A 243 9.49 -23.00 25.19
C ASP A 243 9.79 -22.14 26.43
N SER A 244 10.14 -20.87 26.26
CA SER A 244 10.35 -19.85 27.30
C SER A 244 10.75 -18.51 26.66
N VAL A 245 10.79 -17.43 27.44
CA VAL A 245 11.43 -16.17 27.03
C VAL A 245 12.26 -15.64 28.17
N ASP A 246 13.52 -15.32 27.91
CA ASP A 246 14.39 -14.63 28.86
C ASP A 246 13.88 -13.20 29.10
N LEU A 247 13.10 -13.04 30.17
CA LEU A 247 12.51 -11.77 30.56
C LEU A 247 13.55 -10.73 31.03
N THR A 248 14.80 -11.14 31.25
CA THR A 248 15.88 -10.25 31.68
C THR A 248 16.68 -9.68 30.52
N HIS A 249 16.39 -10.12 29.29
CA HIS A 249 17.10 -9.67 28.10
C HIS A 249 16.97 -8.14 27.92
N PRO A 250 18.07 -7.39 27.67
CA PRO A 250 18.05 -5.94 27.55
C PRO A 250 17.08 -5.40 26.49
N ASP A 251 16.91 -6.12 25.37
CA ASP A 251 15.97 -5.72 24.29
C ASP A 251 14.49 -5.93 24.63
N PHE A 252 14.17 -6.42 25.84
CA PHE A 252 12.80 -6.55 26.34
C PHE A 252 12.50 -5.67 27.58
N GLN A 253 13.42 -4.78 27.98
CA GLN A 253 13.28 -4.00 29.23
C GLN A 253 12.53 -2.66 29.10
N GLY A 254 11.98 -2.34 27.94
CA GLY A 254 11.21 -1.13 27.73
C GLY A 254 9.99 -0.99 28.62
N ILE A 255 9.62 0.26 28.91
CA ILE A 255 8.41 0.55 29.66
C ILE A 255 7.20 -0.01 28.90
N GLY A 256 6.45 -0.90 29.57
CA GLY A 256 5.28 -1.58 29.00
C GLY A 256 5.61 -2.61 27.92
N LYS A 257 6.88 -3.03 27.78
CA LYS A 257 7.30 -4.03 26.81
C LYS A 257 6.77 -5.41 27.17
N ILE A 258 7.08 -5.95 28.34
CA ILE A 258 6.58 -7.25 28.79
C ILE A 258 5.22 -7.07 29.48
N VAL A 259 4.22 -7.83 29.05
CA VAL A 259 2.87 -7.80 29.62
C VAL A 259 2.31 -9.21 29.83
N ALA A 260 1.64 -9.42 30.96
CA ALA A 260 0.94 -10.65 31.31
C ALA A 260 1.68 -11.98 30.99
N PRO A 261 2.96 -12.13 31.42
CA PRO A 261 3.70 -13.36 31.21
C PRO A 261 3.04 -14.54 31.94
N ARG A 262 3.20 -15.76 31.41
CA ARG A 262 2.64 -16.96 32.00
C ARG A 262 3.49 -18.20 31.72
N ASP A 263 3.75 -19.01 32.73
CA ASP A 263 4.35 -20.32 32.59
C ASP A 263 3.29 -21.40 32.84
N PHE A 264 3.00 -22.22 31.82
CA PHE A 264 2.09 -23.37 31.97
C PHE A 264 2.84 -24.66 32.32
N LYS A 265 4.15 -24.75 32.11
CA LYS A 265 4.97 -25.93 32.46
C LYS A 265 5.15 -26.05 33.96
N GLU A 266 5.59 -24.98 34.61
CA GLU A 266 5.76 -24.91 36.07
C GLU A 266 4.54 -24.30 36.79
N ASN A 267 3.54 -23.87 36.01
CA ASN A 267 2.28 -23.29 36.47
C ASN A 267 2.45 -22.01 37.33
N ASP A 268 3.38 -21.13 36.96
CA ASP A 268 3.62 -19.84 37.60
C ASP A 268 3.51 -18.64 36.61
N PHE A 269 4.02 -17.47 36.99
CA PHE A 269 3.98 -16.25 36.17
C PHE A 269 5.28 -15.96 35.40
N LEU A 270 6.33 -16.75 35.60
CA LEU A 270 7.68 -16.47 35.12
C LEU A 270 8.09 -17.56 34.10
N PRO A 271 7.80 -17.36 32.80
CA PRO A 271 8.22 -18.26 31.71
C PRO A 271 9.72 -18.14 31.42
N LEU A 272 10.56 -18.23 32.46
CA LEU A 272 12.00 -18.13 32.36
C LEU A 272 12.59 -19.44 31.81
N PRO A 273 13.69 -19.37 31.05
CA PRO A 273 14.42 -20.55 30.62
C PRO A 273 14.87 -21.39 31.82
N GLY A 274 14.36 -22.63 31.91
CA GLY A 274 14.71 -23.58 32.98
C GLY A 274 15.61 -24.70 32.50
N ASP A 275 15.45 -25.11 31.24
CA ASP A 275 16.22 -26.20 30.61
C ASP A 275 17.39 -25.66 29.76
N PRO A 276 18.41 -26.50 29.47
CA PRO A 276 19.55 -26.11 28.63
C PRO A 276 19.16 -25.65 27.22
N ASP A 277 18.06 -26.19 26.67
CA ASP A 277 17.61 -25.94 25.30
C ASP A 277 16.48 -24.89 25.19
N ASP A 278 16.08 -24.26 26.31
CA ASP A 278 15.00 -23.26 26.40
C ASP A 278 15.41 -21.90 25.77
N ASN A 279 15.88 -21.91 24.52
CA ASN A 279 16.47 -20.76 23.82
C ASN A 279 15.53 -20.19 22.75
N HIS A 280 14.54 -20.98 22.34
CA HIS A 280 13.81 -20.78 21.09
C HIS A 280 12.85 -19.59 21.15
N GLY A 281 12.06 -19.47 22.21
CA GLY A 281 11.08 -18.40 22.39
C GLY A 281 11.72 -17.03 22.60
N THR A 282 12.91 -16.96 23.20
CA THR A 282 13.71 -15.72 23.28
C THR A 282 14.07 -15.22 21.89
N ALA A 283 14.55 -16.11 21.01
CA ALA A 283 14.86 -15.77 19.62
C ALA A 283 13.61 -15.37 18.83
N CYS A 284 12.49 -16.10 18.98
CA CYS A 284 11.20 -15.73 18.38
C CYS A 284 10.70 -14.36 18.85
N GLY A 285 10.78 -14.08 20.15
CA GLY A 285 10.44 -12.79 20.74
C GLY A 285 11.28 -11.65 20.17
N GLY A 286 12.57 -11.92 19.91
CA GLY A 286 13.48 -10.98 19.27
C GLY A 286 13.04 -10.60 17.87
N VAL A 287 12.79 -11.60 17.02
CA VAL A 287 12.36 -11.39 15.62
C VAL A 287 11.08 -10.56 15.56
N ALA A 288 10.12 -10.82 16.45
CA ALA A 288 8.84 -10.12 16.47
C ALA A 288 8.92 -8.73 17.11
N THR A 289 9.55 -8.61 18.29
CA THR A 289 9.30 -7.51 19.24
C THR A 289 10.50 -6.95 19.98
N ALA A 290 11.75 -7.37 19.67
CA ALA A 290 12.92 -6.73 20.29
C ALA A 290 12.85 -5.20 20.11
N GLU A 291 13.18 -4.49 21.18
CA GLU A 291 12.97 -3.05 21.26
C GLU A 291 13.97 -2.27 20.42
N GLU A 292 13.54 -1.10 19.97
CA GLU A 292 14.44 -0.09 19.43
C GLU A 292 14.93 0.77 20.60
N ASN A 293 16.08 0.43 21.16
CA ASN A 293 16.63 1.05 22.37
C ASN A 293 18.10 1.50 22.17
N GLY A 294 18.67 1.28 20.99
CA GLY A 294 20.05 1.62 20.65
C GLY A 294 21.07 0.59 21.11
N ILE A 295 20.64 -0.59 21.56
CA ILE A 295 21.48 -1.73 21.92
C ILE A 295 20.95 -3.00 21.24
N GLY A 296 21.73 -4.08 21.25
CA GLY A 296 21.25 -5.38 20.78
C GLY A 296 20.65 -5.39 19.36
N ALA A 297 19.60 -6.21 19.22
CA ALA A 297 18.83 -6.42 18.00
C ALA A 297 17.47 -5.70 18.05
N ILE A 298 16.83 -5.56 16.90
CA ILE A 298 15.49 -4.97 16.79
C ILE A 298 14.51 -5.96 16.16
N GLY A 299 13.29 -6.01 16.69
CA GLY A 299 12.21 -6.80 16.11
C GLY A 299 11.53 -6.07 14.96
N VAL A 300 10.72 -6.77 14.16
CA VAL A 300 9.95 -6.10 13.10
C VAL A 300 8.89 -5.13 13.66
N ALA A 301 8.37 -5.37 14.86
CA ALA A 301 7.39 -4.53 15.55
C ALA A 301 7.90 -4.05 16.93
N PRO A 302 8.96 -3.23 16.97
CA PRO A 302 9.66 -2.86 18.21
C PRO A 302 8.79 -2.01 19.16
N GLY A 303 7.76 -1.34 18.64
CA GLY A 303 6.77 -0.55 19.39
C GLY A 303 5.65 -1.37 20.03
N CYS A 304 5.46 -2.64 19.66
CA CYS A 304 4.45 -3.51 20.25
C CYS A 304 4.88 -4.08 21.61
N ALA A 305 3.90 -4.49 22.42
CA ALA A 305 4.13 -5.24 23.65
C ALA A 305 4.31 -6.74 23.37
N LEU A 306 5.06 -7.41 24.24
CA LEU A 306 5.40 -8.81 24.23
C LEU A 306 4.66 -9.50 25.39
N MET A 307 3.92 -10.57 25.09
CA MET A 307 3.30 -11.46 26.07
C MET A 307 3.97 -12.84 26.00
N PRO A 308 4.97 -13.11 26.85
CA PRO A 308 5.63 -14.41 26.90
C PRO A 308 4.73 -15.47 27.52
N ILE A 309 4.52 -16.58 26.82
CA ILE A 309 3.75 -17.71 27.32
C ILE A 309 4.58 -18.99 27.12
N ARG A 310 5.03 -19.59 28.22
CA ARG A 310 5.73 -20.88 28.19
C ARG A 310 4.70 -22.01 28.15
N THR A 311 4.81 -22.85 27.12
CA THR A 311 3.97 -24.03 26.95
C THR A 311 4.41 -25.15 27.90
N THR A 312 3.54 -26.13 28.14
CA THR A 312 3.87 -27.32 28.97
C THR A 312 4.84 -28.28 28.27
N GLY A 313 5.08 -28.11 26.97
CA GLY A 313 5.74 -29.10 26.11
C GLY A 313 4.84 -30.30 25.73
N PHE A 314 3.64 -30.41 26.32
CA PHE A 314 2.68 -31.48 26.04
C PHE A 314 1.37 -30.93 25.51
N LEU A 315 0.79 -31.59 24.52
CA LEU A 315 -0.44 -31.15 23.88
C LEU A 315 -1.62 -32.01 24.36
N ASP A 316 -2.38 -31.50 25.33
CA ASP A 316 -3.71 -32.02 25.64
C ASP A 316 -4.79 -30.94 25.39
N ASP A 317 -6.06 -31.36 25.40
CA ASP A 317 -7.18 -30.47 25.09
C ASP A 317 -7.27 -29.29 26.07
N GLN A 318 -7.05 -29.54 27.36
CA GLN A 318 -7.16 -28.53 28.40
C GLN A 318 -6.05 -27.48 28.28
N THR A 319 -4.82 -27.92 28.05
CA THR A 319 -3.65 -27.05 27.88
C THR A 319 -3.83 -26.13 26.69
N ILE A 320 -4.33 -26.63 25.55
CA ILE A 320 -4.61 -25.79 24.39
C ILE A 320 -5.71 -24.76 24.71
N GLU A 321 -6.79 -25.16 25.38
CA GLU A 321 -7.82 -24.21 25.81
C GLU A 321 -7.26 -23.14 26.75
N ASP A 322 -6.42 -23.52 27.71
CA ASP A 322 -5.84 -22.61 28.70
C ASP A 322 -4.83 -21.63 28.07
N LEU A 323 -3.98 -22.10 27.15
CA LEU A 323 -3.01 -21.26 26.43
C LEU A 323 -3.72 -20.16 25.63
N PHE A 324 -4.66 -20.55 24.76
CA PHE A 324 -5.40 -19.60 23.93
C PHE A 324 -6.37 -18.74 24.75
N GLY A 325 -7.00 -19.34 25.78
CA GLY A 325 -7.86 -18.64 26.73
C GLY A 325 -7.13 -17.54 27.49
N TRP A 326 -5.92 -17.80 27.98
CA TRP A 326 -5.08 -16.80 28.64
C TRP A 326 -4.73 -15.65 27.72
N ALA A 327 -4.23 -15.94 26.51
CA ALA A 327 -3.86 -14.91 25.55
C ALA A 327 -5.05 -14.00 25.22
N VAL A 328 -6.24 -14.57 24.97
CA VAL A 328 -7.46 -13.80 24.71
C VAL A 328 -7.84 -12.96 25.93
N ALA A 329 -7.89 -13.57 27.12
CA ALA A 329 -8.31 -12.89 28.35
C ALA A 329 -7.37 -11.76 28.78
N LYS A 330 -6.08 -11.86 28.45
CA LYS A 330 -5.05 -10.84 28.74
C LYS A 330 -4.82 -9.85 27.61
N GLY A 331 -5.60 -9.92 26.53
CA GLY A 331 -5.61 -8.90 25.49
C GLY A 331 -4.54 -9.06 24.41
N ALA A 332 -4.07 -10.29 24.15
CA ALA A 332 -3.22 -10.57 23.00
C ALA A 332 -3.91 -10.09 21.71
N SER A 333 -3.15 -9.41 20.86
CA SER A 333 -3.62 -8.98 19.54
C SER A 333 -3.22 -9.96 18.45
N VAL A 334 -2.01 -10.50 18.57
CA VAL A 334 -1.45 -11.52 17.70
C VAL A 334 -0.91 -12.65 18.58
N ILE A 335 -1.09 -13.90 18.16
CA ILE A 335 -0.59 -15.10 18.83
C ILE A 335 0.34 -15.81 17.85
N SER A 336 1.61 -15.96 18.23
CA SER A 336 2.65 -16.62 17.46
C SER A 336 2.98 -17.97 18.08
N CYS A 337 2.85 -19.03 17.28
CA CYS A 337 3.11 -20.41 17.68
C CYS A 337 4.17 -21.03 16.76
N SER A 338 5.42 -21.01 17.21
CA SER A 338 6.56 -21.60 16.49
C SER A 338 6.79 -23.07 16.87
N TRP A 339 5.72 -23.80 17.12
CA TRP A 339 5.72 -25.20 17.55
C TRP A 339 4.61 -25.98 16.85
N GLY A 340 4.65 -27.29 16.99
CA GLY A 340 3.64 -28.20 16.47
C GLY A 340 3.71 -29.55 17.19
N PRO A 341 2.75 -30.45 16.93
CA PRO A 341 2.78 -31.79 17.49
C PRO A 341 4.02 -32.54 16.98
N ALA A 342 4.64 -33.31 17.88
CA ALA A 342 5.68 -34.29 17.53
C ALA A 342 5.04 -35.54 16.87
N SER A 343 4.27 -35.33 15.80
CA SER A 343 3.53 -36.36 15.07
C SER A 343 3.45 -36.00 13.58
N VAL A 344 3.46 -37.02 12.72
CA VAL A 344 3.30 -36.86 11.27
C VAL A 344 1.84 -36.63 10.86
N TYR A 345 0.89 -37.18 11.63
CA TYR A 345 -0.55 -37.09 11.37
C TYR A 345 -1.26 -36.73 12.67
N PHE A 346 -1.72 -35.49 12.78
CA PHE A 346 -2.34 -34.96 13.98
C PHE A 346 -3.60 -34.14 13.65
N PRO A 347 -4.79 -34.77 13.64
CA PRO A 347 -6.04 -34.03 13.57
C PRO A 347 -6.33 -33.35 14.91
N LEU A 348 -6.84 -32.12 14.87
CA LEU A 348 -7.27 -31.42 16.09
C LEU A 348 -8.57 -32.00 16.63
N SER A 349 -8.67 -32.12 17.95
CA SER A 349 -9.93 -32.41 18.64
C SER A 349 -10.94 -31.27 18.45
N LEU A 350 -12.21 -31.54 18.75
CA LEU A 350 -13.25 -30.49 18.73
C LEU A 350 -12.90 -29.34 19.68
N ARG A 351 -12.32 -29.65 20.85
CA ARG A 351 -11.89 -28.68 21.87
C ARG A 351 -10.78 -27.77 21.37
N GLN A 352 -9.72 -28.36 20.80
CA GLN A 352 -8.59 -27.62 20.23
C GLN A 352 -9.02 -26.71 19.06
N ARG A 353 -9.87 -27.22 18.16
CA ARG A 353 -10.45 -26.42 17.08
C ARG A 353 -11.30 -25.26 17.61
N ALA A 354 -12.15 -25.53 18.60
CA ALA A 354 -12.99 -24.50 19.22
C ALA A 354 -12.15 -23.41 19.88
N ALA A 355 -11.06 -23.76 20.58
CA ALA A 355 -10.16 -22.79 21.20
C ALA A 355 -9.54 -21.83 20.16
N LEU A 356 -9.06 -22.36 19.02
CA LEU A 356 -8.52 -21.55 17.93
C LEU A 356 -9.57 -20.63 17.32
N THR A 357 -10.74 -21.16 16.96
CA THR A 357 -11.84 -20.34 16.40
C THR A 357 -12.30 -19.27 17.39
N GLN A 358 -12.45 -19.59 18.67
CA GLN A 358 -12.82 -18.62 19.69
C GLN A 358 -11.78 -17.52 19.84
N ALA A 359 -10.49 -17.85 19.86
CA ALA A 359 -9.44 -16.84 19.89
C ALA A 359 -9.48 -15.95 18.64
N ALA A 360 -9.67 -16.53 17.45
CA ALA A 360 -9.72 -15.82 16.17
C ALA A 360 -11.03 -15.05 15.90
N THR A 361 -12.07 -15.19 16.74
CA THR A 361 -13.35 -14.50 16.56
C THR A 361 -13.73 -13.63 17.76
N ASN A 362 -13.56 -14.12 18.99
CA ASN A 362 -13.96 -13.41 20.21
C ASN A 362 -12.85 -12.52 20.79
N GLY A 363 -11.59 -12.82 20.47
CA GLY A 363 -10.44 -12.00 20.86
C GLY A 363 -10.59 -10.54 20.43
N ARG A 364 -9.84 -9.63 21.06
CA ARG A 364 -9.86 -8.19 20.72
C ARG A 364 -11.28 -7.58 20.62
N ARG A 365 -12.16 -7.93 21.57
CA ARG A 365 -13.58 -7.47 21.62
C ARG A 365 -14.39 -7.86 20.38
N GLY A 366 -14.29 -9.13 19.96
CA GLY A 366 -15.04 -9.65 18.81
C GLY A 366 -14.38 -9.42 17.44
N LYS A 367 -13.15 -8.86 17.40
CA LYS A 367 -12.36 -8.70 16.16
C LYS A 367 -11.48 -9.93 15.88
N GLY A 368 -11.24 -10.77 16.88
CA GLY A 368 -10.35 -11.91 16.81
C GLY A 368 -8.88 -11.58 16.99
N CYS A 369 -8.15 -12.41 17.73
CA CYS A 369 -6.70 -12.44 17.74
C CYS A 369 -6.19 -13.00 16.40
N VAL A 370 -5.14 -12.41 15.83
CA VAL A 370 -4.48 -12.98 14.65
C VAL A 370 -3.64 -14.16 15.10
N ILE A 371 -3.89 -15.37 14.59
CA ILE A 371 -3.18 -16.58 14.99
C ILE A 371 -2.21 -17.00 13.88
N VAL A 372 -0.94 -17.17 14.21
CA VAL A 372 0.14 -17.50 13.27
C VAL A 372 0.82 -18.79 13.72
N PHE A 373 0.95 -19.76 12.82
CA PHE A 373 1.67 -21.02 13.06
C PHE A 373 2.77 -21.25 12.04
N ALA A 374 3.90 -21.78 12.51
CA ALA A 374 4.96 -22.32 11.66
C ALA A 374 4.45 -23.54 10.88
N ALA A 375 4.74 -23.61 9.56
CA ALA A 375 4.28 -24.72 8.73
C ALA A 375 4.95 -26.07 9.09
N GLY A 376 6.13 -26.04 9.70
CA GLY A 376 6.95 -27.20 10.06
C GLY A 376 8.19 -27.36 9.17
N ASN A 377 9.12 -28.21 9.62
CA ASN A 377 10.49 -28.28 9.11
C ASN A 377 10.86 -29.64 8.46
N ALA A 378 9.85 -30.46 8.11
CA ALA A 378 10.05 -31.81 7.57
C ALA A 378 10.12 -31.86 6.03
N ASN A 379 9.93 -30.74 5.33
CA ASN A 379 9.72 -30.68 3.87
C ASN A 379 8.59 -31.62 3.40
N ARG A 380 7.50 -31.66 4.17
CA ARG A 380 6.32 -32.49 3.92
C ARG A 380 5.08 -31.62 3.70
N PRO A 381 4.02 -32.18 3.10
CA PRO A 381 2.78 -31.45 2.97
C PRO A 381 2.20 -31.15 4.36
N THR A 382 1.62 -29.96 4.55
CA THR A 382 0.78 -29.63 5.71
C THR A 382 -0.45 -30.54 5.78
N ASN A 383 -0.92 -30.99 4.61
CA ASN A 383 -2.02 -31.93 4.44
C ASN A 383 -1.81 -32.69 3.12
N GLY A 384 -1.58 -34.00 3.18
CA GLY A 384 -1.41 -34.81 1.98
C GLY A 384 -0.65 -36.10 2.23
N THR A 385 -0.26 -36.78 1.16
CA THR A 385 0.45 -38.07 1.24
C THR A 385 1.80 -37.98 0.56
N VAL A 386 2.82 -38.56 1.18
CA VAL A 386 4.16 -38.72 0.61
C VAL A 386 4.56 -40.18 0.73
N ASN A 387 5.25 -40.70 -0.30
CA ASN A 387 5.83 -42.04 -0.23
C ASN A 387 7.13 -41.98 0.60
N GLU A 388 7.07 -42.51 1.82
CA GLU A 388 8.17 -42.50 2.77
C GLU A 388 9.10 -43.69 2.57
N SER A 389 10.40 -43.45 2.68
CA SER A 389 11.42 -44.50 2.65
C SER A 389 12.68 -44.05 3.38
N GLY A 390 13.47 -44.99 3.91
CA GLY A 390 14.77 -44.70 4.52
C GLY A 390 14.70 -44.09 5.93
N TRP A 391 13.56 -44.17 6.62
CA TRP A 391 13.45 -43.72 8.02
C TRP A 391 14.21 -44.68 8.95
N PRO A 392 14.86 -44.15 10.02
CA PRO A 392 15.46 -44.99 11.04
C PRO A 392 14.48 -46.03 11.57
N ASN A 393 14.96 -47.26 11.76
CA ASN A 393 14.16 -48.41 12.21
C ASN A 393 12.92 -48.71 11.35
N ASN A 394 12.88 -48.24 10.09
CA ASN A 394 11.70 -48.30 9.23
C ASN A 394 10.44 -47.72 9.88
N ALA A 395 10.58 -46.68 10.71
CA ALA A 395 9.46 -46.11 11.46
C ALA A 395 8.33 -45.58 10.57
N LEU A 396 8.67 -45.09 9.37
CA LEU A 396 7.71 -44.71 8.33
C LEU A 396 8.15 -45.32 6.99
N SER A 397 7.19 -45.88 6.24
CA SER A 397 7.45 -46.52 4.95
C SER A 397 6.19 -46.55 4.07
N GLY A 398 6.37 -46.39 2.76
CA GLY A 398 5.27 -46.38 1.80
C GLY A 398 4.43 -45.11 1.87
N ASP A 399 3.25 -45.15 1.28
CA ASP A 399 2.35 -44.00 1.24
C ASP A 399 1.88 -43.62 2.65
N THR A 400 2.42 -42.52 3.17
CA THR A 400 2.16 -42.04 4.52
C THR A 400 1.41 -40.72 4.45
N ALA A 401 0.29 -40.64 5.16
CA ALA A 401 -0.48 -39.42 5.29
C ALA A 401 0.17 -38.47 6.30
N TRP A 402 0.25 -37.20 5.94
CA TRP A 402 0.72 -36.10 6.76
C TRP A 402 -0.43 -35.12 6.99
N LEU A 403 -0.58 -34.67 8.24
CA LEU A 403 -1.60 -33.70 8.64
C LEU A 403 -1.14 -32.86 9.83
N GLY A 404 -0.87 -31.58 9.59
CA GLY A 404 -0.59 -30.61 10.63
C GLY A 404 -1.88 -29.94 11.10
N GLY A 405 -2.57 -30.50 12.10
CA GLY A 405 -3.88 -30.04 12.55
C GLY A 405 -4.02 -28.53 12.79
N PHE A 406 -3.05 -27.90 13.45
CA PHE A 406 -3.03 -26.45 13.66
C PHE A 406 -2.85 -25.68 12.34
N THR A 407 -1.97 -26.14 11.46
CA THR A 407 -1.64 -25.49 10.19
C THR A 407 -2.74 -25.61 9.13
N VAL A 408 -3.67 -26.55 9.26
CA VAL A 408 -4.82 -26.68 8.35
C VAL A 408 -6.07 -25.96 8.86
N HIS A 409 -6.01 -25.37 10.05
CA HIS A 409 -7.14 -24.67 10.62
C HIS A 409 -7.45 -23.38 9.84
N PRO A 410 -8.72 -23.12 9.43
CA PRO A 410 -9.04 -22.00 8.54
C PRO A 410 -8.73 -20.63 9.14
N ASP A 411 -8.84 -20.50 10.46
CA ASP A 411 -8.56 -19.25 11.18
C ASP A 411 -7.07 -18.98 11.44
N VAL A 412 -6.18 -19.92 11.06
CA VAL A 412 -4.73 -19.81 11.27
C VAL A 412 -4.04 -19.27 10.02
N ILE A 413 -3.03 -18.43 10.23
CA ILE A 413 -2.07 -18.03 9.21
C ILE A 413 -0.89 -19.00 9.28
N THR A 414 -0.87 -19.96 8.36
CA THR A 414 0.24 -20.93 8.24
C THR A 414 1.38 -20.33 7.45
N VAL A 415 2.58 -20.33 8.05
CA VAL A 415 3.76 -19.62 7.54
C VAL A 415 4.87 -20.58 7.11
N ALA A 416 5.18 -20.55 5.82
CA ALA A 416 6.34 -21.22 5.24
C ALA A 416 7.61 -20.35 5.31
N ALA A 417 8.77 -20.94 5.04
CA ALA A 417 10.07 -20.25 5.11
C ALA A 417 10.69 -20.02 3.72
N SER A 418 11.18 -18.81 3.50
CA SER A 418 11.99 -18.42 2.33
C SER A 418 13.41 -18.02 2.75
N THR A 419 14.41 -18.35 1.95
CA THR A 419 15.81 -18.02 2.24
C THR A 419 16.17 -16.59 1.85
N SER A 420 17.36 -16.14 2.27
CA SER A 420 17.98 -14.88 1.86
C SER A 420 18.17 -14.72 0.35
N LEU A 421 18.04 -15.82 -0.40
CA LEU A 421 18.16 -15.89 -1.85
C LEU A 421 16.80 -15.93 -2.58
N ASN A 422 15.69 -15.65 -1.88
CA ASN A 422 14.33 -15.83 -2.42
C ASN A 422 14.10 -17.24 -2.97
N LYS A 423 14.54 -18.25 -2.22
CA LYS A 423 14.31 -19.67 -2.51
C LYS A 423 13.49 -20.31 -1.42
N LYS A 424 12.89 -21.45 -1.71
CA LYS A 424 12.26 -22.27 -0.67
C LYS A 424 13.35 -22.73 0.29
N ALA A 425 13.16 -22.55 1.60
CA ALA A 425 14.03 -23.21 2.57
C ALA A 425 13.83 -24.72 2.45
N ALA A 426 14.93 -25.48 2.39
CA ALA A 426 14.87 -26.92 2.09
C ALA A 426 13.95 -27.65 3.06
N TYR A 427 14.00 -27.29 4.35
CA TYR A 427 13.15 -27.86 5.40
C TYR A 427 11.66 -27.46 5.35
N SER A 428 11.28 -26.36 4.69
CA SER A 428 9.93 -25.80 4.87
C SER A 428 8.86 -26.79 4.42
N ASN A 429 7.90 -27.10 5.28
CA ASN A 429 6.66 -27.76 4.88
C ASN A 429 5.90 -26.87 3.87
N TRP A 430 5.05 -27.50 3.08
CA TRP A 430 4.38 -26.91 1.92
C TRP A 430 2.93 -27.38 1.81
N GLY A 431 2.08 -26.71 1.03
CA GLY A 431 0.71 -27.19 0.81
C GLY A 431 -0.28 -26.09 0.48
N ALA A 432 -1.54 -26.50 0.29
CA ALA A 432 -2.64 -25.59 -0.01
C ALA A 432 -2.96 -24.64 1.15
N GLU A 433 -2.66 -25.07 2.38
CA GLU A 433 -2.98 -24.34 3.61
C GLU A 433 -1.95 -23.26 3.95
N VAL A 434 -0.78 -23.26 3.31
CA VAL A 434 0.23 -22.19 3.46
C VAL A 434 -0.38 -20.86 3.00
N SER A 435 -0.47 -19.91 3.93
CA SER A 435 -1.05 -18.58 3.67
C SER A 435 -0.01 -17.64 3.07
N VAL A 436 1.15 -17.52 3.69
CA VAL A 436 2.27 -16.67 3.25
C VAL A 436 3.58 -17.35 3.63
N CYS A 437 4.70 -16.86 3.12
CA CYS A 437 6.01 -17.18 3.67
C CYS A 437 6.69 -15.95 4.28
N ALA A 438 7.76 -16.19 5.03
CA ALA A 438 8.65 -15.13 5.50
C ALA A 438 10.12 -15.58 5.51
N PRO A 439 11.06 -14.62 5.51
CA PRO A 439 12.49 -14.86 5.63
C PRO A 439 12.88 -15.80 6.79
N SER A 440 13.78 -16.74 6.52
CA SER A 440 14.43 -17.60 7.50
C SER A 440 15.76 -18.15 6.95
N ASN A 441 16.46 -18.97 7.73
CA ASN A 441 17.67 -19.67 7.30
C ASN A 441 17.39 -20.79 6.30
N ASN A 442 18.44 -21.48 5.85
CA ASN A 442 18.34 -22.69 5.04
C ASN A 442 19.11 -23.83 5.71
N ALA A 443 18.45 -24.97 5.92
CA ALA A 443 19.02 -26.13 6.60
C ALA A 443 18.37 -27.44 6.10
N PRO A 444 19.00 -28.60 6.32
CA PRO A 444 18.39 -29.89 5.99
C PRO A 444 17.05 -30.11 6.71
N PRO A 445 16.07 -30.78 6.07
CA PRO A 445 14.76 -31.04 6.66
C PRO A 445 14.86 -32.01 7.84
N GLY A 446 14.13 -31.76 8.91
CA GLY A 446 14.15 -32.57 10.13
C GLY A 446 12.89 -32.45 10.98
N ILE A 447 12.69 -33.43 11.86
CA ILE A 447 11.56 -33.50 12.79
C ILE A 447 11.97 -34.24 14.05
N GLY A 448 11.42 -33.83 15.21
CA GLY A 448 11.49 -34.59 16.46
C GLY A 448 10.32 -35.56 16.57
N LEU A 449 10.59 -36.84 16.82
CA LEU A 449 9.60 -37.88 17.10
C LEU A 449 9.97 -38.58 18.41
N GLN A 450 8.96 -38.97 19.21
CA GLN A 450 9.17 -39.49 20.57
C GLN A 450 10.15 -40.66 20.64
N ASP A 451 10.02 -41.66 19.75
CA ASP A 451 10.85 -42.86 19.78
C ASP A 451 12.16 -42.74 18.98
N LEU A 452 12.29 -41.70 18.15
CA LEU A 452 13.46 -41.52 17.28
C LEU A 452 14.34 -40.33 17.69
N GLY A 453 13.87 -39.48 18.60
CA GLY A 453 14.46 -38.16 18.83
C GLY A 453 14.36 -37.27 17.59
N TYR A 454 15.30 -36.32 17.48
CA TYR A 454 15.41 -35.48 16.28
C TYR A 454 16.10 -36.24 15.15
N VAL A 455 15.44 -36.33 14.00
CA VAL A 455 15.97 -37.00 12.81
C VAL A 455 15.91 -36.08 11.59
N PHE A 456 16.96 -36.13 10.77
CA PHE A 456 16.89 -35.57 9.42
C PHE A 456 15.98 -36.44 8.56
N THR A 457 14.93 -35.85 8.03
CA THR A 457 13.94 -36.60 7.25
C THR A 457 14.59 -37.17 5.98
N PRO A 458 14.31 -38.43 5.64
CA PRO A 458 14.79 -39.04 4.40
C PRO A 458 13.90 -38.66 3.21
N PRO A 459 14.38 -38.74 1.96
CA PRO A 459 15.80 -38.90 1.59
C PRO A 459 16.66 -37.76 2.16
N GLN A 460 17.87 -38.07 2.62
CA GLN A 460 18.72 -37.03 3.21
C GLN A 460 19.20 -36.04 2.15
N VAL A 461 19.11 -34.75 2.45
CA VAL A 461 19.69 -33.68 1.62
C VAL A 461 21.18 -33.55 1.97
N ARG A 462 22.06 -33.92 1.03
CA ARG A 462 23.54 -33.94 1.23
C ARG A 462 24.28 -32.82 0.49
N GLY A 463 23.57 -31.98 -0.26
CA GLY A 463 24.14 -30.85 -1.00
C GLY A 463 24.26 -29.57 -0.16
N ALA A 464 25.02 -28.59 -0.68
CA ALA A 464 25.08 -27.27 -0.07
C ALA A 464 23.71 -26.58 -0.11
N LEU A 465 23.30 -26.00 1.01
CA LEU A 465 22.05 -25.27 1.17
C LEU A 465 22.36 -23.80 1.44
N PRO A 466 22.59 -22.99 0.38
CA PRO A 466 22.95 -21.59 0.57
C PRO A 466 21.78 -20.79 1.12
N GLY A 467 22.10 -19.78 1.92
CA GLY A 467 21.15 -18.89 2.58
C GLY A 467 21.70 -18.43 3.92
N LEU A 468 21.47 -17.16 4.25
CA LEU A 468 21.90 -16.60 5.53
C LEU A 468 20.91 -16.97 6.65
N GLY A 469 21.47 -17.15 7.84
CA GLY A 469 20.72 -17.28 9.08
C GLY A 469 20.01 -16.00 9.52
N ILE A 470 19.03 -16.13 10.41
CA ILE A 470 18.36 -14.98 11.03
C ILE A 470 19.16 -14.54 12.25
N VAL A 471 19.55 -13.27 12.23
CA VAL A 471 20.19 -12.62 13.37
C VAL A 471 19.12 -12.03 14.29
N THR A 472 19.08 -12.45 15.55
CA THR A 472 18.07 -12.04 16.54
C THR A 472 18.63 -12.15 17.97
N THR A 473 17.83 -11.79 18.97
CA THR A 473 18.17 -11.97 20.39
C THR A 473 18.37 -13.45 20.74
N ASP A 474 19.20 -13.70 21.72
CA ASP A 474 19.38 -15.00 22.37
C ASP A 474 19.22 -14.82 23.88
N ARG A 475 19.30 -15.90 24.65
CA ARG A 475 19.37 -15.79 26.11
C ARG A 475 20.58 -14.96 26.54
N VAL A 476 20.48 -14.29 27.68
CA VAL A 476 21.61 -13.54 28.21
C VAL A 476 22.73 -14.50 28.64
N GLY A 477 23.93 -14.27 28.12
CA GLY A 477 25.14 -14.99 28.50
C GLY A 477 25.37 -16.29 27.73
N ALA A 478 26.02 -17.27 28.36
CA ALA A 478 26.57 -18.43 27.64
C ALA A 478 25.58 -19.60 27.42
N ALA A 479 24.33 -19.46 27.87
CA ALA A 479 23.33 -20.52 27.83
C ALA A 479 22.50 -20.54 26.53
N GLY A 480 22.66 -19.52 25.67
CA GLY A 480 21.98 -19.42 24.39
C GLY A 480 22.54 -20.35 23.31
N TYR A 481 22.03 -20.18 22.09
CA TYR A 481 22.63 -20.76 20.88
C TYR A 481 24.07 -20.30 20.66
N ALA A 482 24.41 -19.09 21.11
CA ALA A 482 25.75 -18.53 21.09
C ALA A 482 26.19 -18.11 22.52
N PRO A 483 27.51 -17.97 22.78
CA PRO A 483 28.00 -17.51 24.08
C PRO A 483 27.84 -15.99 24.30
N ASP A 484 26.91 -15.36 23.56
CA ASP A 484 26.53 -13.96 23.67
C ASP A 484 25.00 -13.83 23.66
N ASN A 485 24.47 -12.61 23.69
CA ASN A 485 23.03 -12.38 23.72
C ASN A 485 22.38 -12.41 22.31
N ILE A 486 23.06 -12.94 21.28
CA ILE A 486 22.65 -12.84 19.87
C ILE A 486 22.77 -14.17 19.14
N ALA A 487 21.65 -14.68 18.65
CA ALA A 487 21.64 -15.81 17.73
C ALA A 487 21.93 -15.30 16.32
N ILE A 488 22.95 -15.84 15.65
CA ILE A 488 23.35 -15.42 14.28
C ILE A 488 22.82 -16.34 13.18
N ASP A 489 22.37 -17.54 13.53
CA ASP A 489 21.85 -18.56 12.60
C ASP A 489 20.50 -19.12 13.02
N PHE A 490 19.66 -18.29 13.66
CA PHE A 490 18.30 -18.69 13.99
C PHE A 490 17.49 -18.97 12.72
N GLY A 491 16.54 -19.89 12.79
CA GLY A 491 16.04 -20.55 11.59
C GLY A 491 14.72 -21.29 11.75
N GLY A 492 14.44 -22.15 10.77
CA GLY A 492 13.19 -22.90 10.70
C GLY A 492 12.00 -22.05 10.26
N THR A 493 10.86 -22.70 10.04
CA THR A 493 9.57 -21.99 9.96
C THR A 493 9.25 -21.26 11.27
N SER A 494 9.93 -21.65 12.37
CA SER A 494 9.96 -20.98 13.66
C SER A 494 10.50 -19.56 13.67
N SER A 495 11.40 -19.18 12.74
CA SER A 495 11.79 -17.78 12.58
C SER A 495 10.86 -17.00 11.65
N ALA A 496 10.27 -17.69 10.66
CA ALA A 496 9.33 -17.07 9.72
C ALA A 496 8.00 -16.69 10.42
N CYS A 497 7.51 -17.54 11.31
CA CYS A 497 6.28 -17.35 12.08
C CYS A 497 6.24 -16.04 12.90
N PRO A 498 7.20 -15.74 13.81
CA PRO A 498 7.21 -14.52 14.61
C PRO A 498 7.44 -13.27 13.76
N LEU A 499 8.13 -13.39 12.62
CA LEU A 499 8.29 -12.29 11.66
C LEU A 499 6.93 -11.90 11.05
N VAL A 500 6.12 -12.89 10.64
CA VAL A 500 4.74 -12.64 10.18
C VAL A 500 3.87 -12.10 11.31
N ALA A 501 4.01 -12.62 12.53
CA ALA A 501 3.27 -12.14 13.69
C ALA A 501 3.57 -10.65 13.99
N GLY A 502 4.84 -10.25 13.91
CA GLY A 502 5.23 -8.86 14.04
C GLY A 502 4.71 -7.97 12.91
N VAL A 503 4.73 -8.43 11.65
CA VAL A 503 4.11 -7.67 10.55
C VAL A 503 2.59 -7.53 10.74
N ALA A 504 1.90 -8.56 11.20
CA ALA A 504 0.48 -8.50 11.54
C ALA A 504 0.22 -7.46 12.66
N ALA A 505 1.12 -7.36 13.65
CA ALA A 505 1.03 -6.37 14.71
C ALA A 505 1.27 -4.94 14.19
N LEU A 506 2.16 -4.73 13.22
CA LEU A 506 2.30 -3.43 12.54
C LEU A 506 1.00 -3.06 11.80
N VAL A 507 0.39 -4.01 11.08
CA VAL A 507 -0.92 -3.82 10.42
C VAL A 507 -1.99 -3.39 11.42
N LEU A 508 -2.09 -4.08 12.56
CA LEU A 508 -3.05 -3.74 13.62
C LEU A 508 -2.73 -2.42 14.34
N SER A 509 -1.46 -2.03 14.39
CA SER A 509 -1.05 -0.73 14.93
C SER A 509 -1.42 0.42 14.01
N ALA A 510 -1.43 0.19 12.70
CA ALA A 510 -1.92 1.13 11.71
C ALA A 510 -3.45 1.16 11.63
N ASN A 511 -4.12 0.02 11.81
CA ASN A 511 -5.58 -0.06 11.80
C ASN A 511 -6.08 -1.09 12.85
N PRO A 512 -6.44 -0.64 14.07
CA PRO A 512 -6.87 -1.52 15.15
C PRO A 512 -8.31 -2.06 14.98
N ASP A 513 -9.01 -1.67 13.92
CA ASP A 513 -10.38 -2.08 13.63
C ASP A 513 -10.48 -3.32 12.74
N LEU A 514 -9.39 -3.71 12.10
CA LEU A 514 -9.33 -4.94 11.30
C LEU A 514 -9.57 -6.17 12.17
N THR A 515 -10.41 -7.06 11.66
CA THR A 515 -10.60 -8.42 12.18
C THR A 515 -9.40 -9.31 11.85
N ALA A 516 -9.25 -10.44 12.55
CA ALA A 516 -8.19 -11.41 12.28
C ALA A 516 -8.24 -11.93 10.83
N ALA A 517 -9.44 -12.19 10.31
CA ALA A 517 -9.65 -12.62 8.93
C ALA A 517 -9.24 -11.54 7.92
N GLU A 518 -9.55 -10.27 8.18
CA GLU A 518 -9.13 -9.16 7.32
C GLU A 518 -7.63 -8.94 7.34
N VAL A 519 -6.96 -9.12 8.49
CA VAL A 519 -5.49 -9.08 8.55
C VAL A 519 -4.90 -10.21 7.72
N LYS A 520 -5.38 -11.46 7.86
CA LYS A 520 -4.95 -12.60 7.05
C LYS A 520 -5.08 -12.30 5.55
N GLN A 521 -6.24 -11.82 5.12
CA GLN A 521 -6.50 -11.46 3.73
C GLN A 521 -5.57 -10.33 3.24
N LEU A 522 -5.35 -9.31 4.06
CA LEU A 522 -4.50 -8.18 3.73
C LEU A 522 -3.04 -8.61 3.55
N LEU A 523 -2.51 -9.46 4.44
CA LEU A 523 -1.16 -10.02 4.30
C LEU A 523 -1.02 -10.85 3.02
N GLN A 524 -2.03 -11.65 2.67
CA GLN A 524 -2.05 -12.42 1.41
C GLN A 524 -2.07 -11.53 0.17
N GLN A 525 -2.91 -10.48 0.16
CA GLN A 525 -3.07 -9.57 -0.98
C GLN A 525 -1.83 -8.71 -1.24
N THR A 526 -1.08 -8.40 -0.18
CA THR A 526 0.06 -7.48 -0.22
C THR A 526 1.42 -8.18 -0.34
N ALA A 527 1.44 -9.51 -0.26
CA ALA A 527 2.65 -10.32 -0.32
C ALA A 527 3.41 -10.19 -1.66
N ASP A 528 4.73 -10.21 -1.58
CA ASP A 528 5.62 -10.24 -2.74
C ASP A 528 5.76 -11.67 -3.27
N LYS A 529 5.57 -11.84 -4.58
CA LYS A 529 5.68 -13.15 -5.22
C LYS A 529 7.14 -13.58 -5.32
N ILE A 530 7.49 -14.67 -4.64
CA ILE A 530 8.73 -15.42 -4.89
C ILE A 530 8.44 -16.53 -5.90
N VAL A 531 9.06 -16.46 -7.08
CA VAL A 531 9.00 -17.54 -8.08
C VAL A 531 10.26 -18.38 -7.98
N ASP A 532 10.09 -19.65 -7.61
CA ASP A 532 11.19 -20.62 -7.56
C ASP A 532 10.89 -21.82 -8.45
N SER A 533 11.48 -21.82 -9.64
CA SER A 533 11.32 -22.89 -10.63
C SER A 533 12.29 -24.06 -10.41
N ASN A 534 13.24 -23.93 -9.50
CA ASN A 534 14.23 -24.97 -9.21
C ASN A 534 13.56 -26.17 -8.51
N PRO A 535 14.04 -27.40 -8.75
CA PRO A 535 13.56 -28.56 -8.02
C PRO A 535 14.00 -28.46 -6.55
N ASP A 536 13.15 -28.86 -5.61
CA ASP A 536 13.57 -28.97 -4.21
C ASP A 536 14.64 -30.06 -4.06
N PRO A 537 15.61 -29.90 -3.16
CA PRO A 537 16.77 -30.78 -3.10
C PRO A 537 16.49 -32.17 -2.50
N GLN A 538 15.30 -32.42 -1.95
CA GLN A 538 14.96 -33.70 -1.33
C GLN A 538 14.14 -34.59 -2.28
N PHE A 539 13.08 -34.05 -2.87
CA PHE A 539 12.15 -34.81 -3.72
C PHE A 539 12.18 -34.42 -5.19
N GLY A 540 12.84 -33.31 -5.52
CA GLY A 540 12.85 -32.79 -6.88
C GLY A 540 11.55 -32.12 -7.32
N PHE A 541 10.62 -31.85 -6.40
CA PHE A 541 9.36 -31.17 -6.68
C PHE A 541 9.59 -29.74 -7.15
N ARG A 542 8.63 -29.22 -7.93
CA ARG A 542 8.64 -27.84 -8.43
C ARG A 542 7.30 -27.20 -8.12
N LYS A 543 7.16 -26.60 -6.93
CA LYS A 543 5.88 -26.03 -6.47
C LYS A 543 5.98 -24.53 -6.09
N GLY A 544 7.00 -23.85 -6.59
CA GLY A 544 7.25 -22.42 -6.39
C GLY A 544 6.65 -21.51 -7.47
N THR A 545 5.79 -22.05 -8.35
CA THR A 545 5.11 -21.29 -9.41
C THR A 545 3.65 -21.03 -9.00
N TYR A 546 3.17 -19.81 -9.19
CA TYR A 546 1.81 -19.41 -8.79
C TYR A 546 0.75 -19.86 -9.80
N GLU A 547 -0.36 -20.35 -9.27
CA GLU A 547 -1.58 -20.70 -9.99
C GLU A 547 -2.39 -19.44 -10.35
N ALA A 548 -3.47 -19.58 -11.12
CA ALA A 548 -4.34 -18.47 -11.53
C ALA A 548 -4.91 -17.65 -10.35
N GLY A 549 -5.09 -18.28 -9.18
CA GLY A 549 -5.50 -17.63 -7.93
C GLY A 549 -4.39 -16.84 -7.21
N GLY A 550 -3.18 -16.79 -7.78
CA GLY A 550 -2.04 -16.07 -7.21
C GLY A 550 -1.42 -16.74 -5.99
N ARG A 551 -1.61 -18.05 -5.80
CA ARG A 551 -1.01 -18.87 -4.71
C ARG A 551 -0.09 -19.95 -5.30
N CYS A 552 0.94 -20.36 -4.56
CA CYS A 552 1.72 -21.60 -4.82
C CYS A 552 1.90 -22.40 -3.52
N ASP A 553 2.22 -23.70 -3.63
CA ASP A 553 2.33 -24.57 -2.44
C ASP A 553 3.53 -24.24 -1.54
N TRP A 554 4.60 -23.67 -2.09
CA TRP A 554 5.81 -23.38 -1.32
C TRP A 554 5.76 -22.06 -0.56
N PHE A 555 5.07 -21.06 -1.11
CA PHE A 555 5.09 -19.69 -0.57
C PHE A 555 3.70 -19.15 -0.24
N GLY A 556 2.64 -19.95 -0.42
CA GLY A 556 1.27 -19.48 -0.28
C GLY A 556 0.99 -18.35 -1.25
N TYR A 557 0.48 -17.22 -0.76
CA TYR A 557 0.29 -16.00 -1.54
C TYR A 557 1.58 -15.18 -1.72
N GLY A 558 2.71 -15.62 -1.17
CA GLY A 558 4.03 -15.00 -1.32
C GLY A 558 4.67 -14.61 0.00
N LYS A 559 5.83 -13.94 -0.09
CA LYS A 559 6.55 -13.43 1.06
C LYS A 559 5.87 -12.19 1.62
N VAL A 560 5.66 -12.17 2.94
CA VAL A 560 5.05 -11.00 3.60
C VAL A 560 5.84 -9.71 3.30
N ASN A 561 5.12 -8.63 3.01
CA ASN A 561 5.68 -7.30 2.78
C ASN A 561 5.07 -6.32 3.79
N ALA A 562 5.87 -5.93 4.79
CA ALA A 562 5.44 -5.06 5.87
C ALA A 562 4.95 -3.69 5.36
N ALA A 563 5.68 -3.10 4.42
CA ALA A 563 5.36 -1.78 3.89
C ALA A 563 4.01 -1.75 3.15
N LYS A 564 3.81 -2.69 2.22
CA LYS A 564 2.55 -2.80 1.47
C LYS A 564 1.38 -3.12 2.39
N ALA A 565 1.58 -4.00 3.37
CA ALA A 565 0.55 -4.38 4.33
C ALA A 565 0.14 -3.19 5.22
N VAL A 566 1.09 -2.49 5.82
CA VAL A 566 0.81 -1.31 6.65
C VAL A 566 0.15 -0.20 5.83
N GLN A 567 0.65 0.06 4.61
CA GLN A 567 0.05 1.07 3.73
C GLN A 567 -1.40 0.74 3.37
N ALA A 568 -1.71 -0.53 3.08
CA ALA A 568 -3.07 -0.97 2.79
C ALA A 568 -3.98 -0.84 4.03
N ALA A 569 -3.45 -1.08 5.23
CA ALA A 569 -4.17 -0.93 6.49
C ALA A 569 -4.59 0.54 6.73
N VAL A 570 -3.65 1.48 6.52
CA VAL A 570 -3.90 2.93 6.59
C VAL A 570 -4.94 3.35 5.56
N GLN A 571 -4.83 2.88 4.31
CA GLN A 571 -5.79 3.18 3.26
C GLN A 571 -7.19 2.68 3.63
N ARG A 572 -7.32 1.46 4.14
CA ARG A 572 -8.61 0.92 4.61
C ARG A 572 -9.18 1.75 5.76
N GLN A 573 -8.36 2.19 6.71
CA GLN A 573 -8.81 3.03 7.82
C GLN A 573 -9.31 4.39 7.32
N ALA A 574 -8.56 5.03 6.43
CA ALA A 574 -8.95 6.29 5.82
C ALA A 574 -10.23 6.15 5.00
N MET A 575 -10.37 5.07 4.23
CA MET A 575 -11.58 4.76 3.46
C MET A 575 -12.79 4.53 4.37
N ALA A 576 -12.62 3.80 5.48
CA ALA A 576 -13.70 3.60 6.47
C ALA A 576 -14.13 4.91 7.13
N ALA A 577 -13.19 5.83 7.38
CA ALA A 577 -13.49 7.14 7.96
C ALA A 577 -14.30 8.07 7.02
N ILE A 578 -14.19 7.87 5.70
CA ILE A 578 -14.95 8.61 4.69
C ILE A 578 -16.13 7.82 4.10
N ALA A 579 -16.27 6.54 4.47
CA ALA A 579 -17.36 5.71 3.98
C ALA A 579 -18.70 6.21 4.53
N PRO A 580 -19.77 6.19 3.72
CA PRO A 580 -21.08 6.58 4.20
C PRO A 580 -21.56 5.62 5.29
N SER A 581 -21.96 6.21 6.42
CA SER A 581 -22.50 5.50 7.58
C SER A 581 -23.93 5.02 7.34
N ARG A 582 -24.66 5.69 6.45
CA ARG A 582 -26.02 5.34 6.02
C ARG A 582 -26.28 5.81 4.59
N GLN A 583 -27.29 5.22 3.95
CA GLN A 583 -27.77 5.67 2.65
C GLN A 583 -29.11 6.42 2.77
N LEU A 584 -29.22 7.55 2.10
CA LEU A 584 -30.44 8.30 1.89
C LEU A 584 -30.85 8.14 0.42
N GLN A 585 -32.05 7.64 0.16
CA GLN A 585 -32.56 7.47 -1.19
C GLN A 585 -33.93 8.14 -1.32
N GLN A 586 -34.12 8.90 -2.40
CA GLN A 586 -35.41 9.47 -2.78
C GLN A 586 -35.57 9.38 -4.30
N GLN A 587 -36.82 9.38 -4.74
CA GLN A 587 -37.17 9.31 -6.15
C GLN A 587 -38.28 10.30 -6.46
N ASN A 588 -38.24 10.86 -7.67
CA ASN A 588 -39.35 11.59 -8.27
C ASN A 588 -39.82 10.83 -9.52
N THR A 589 -41.07 10.37 -9.50
CA THR A 589 -41.72 9.63 -10.60
C THR A 589 -42.77 10.45 -11.34
N THR A 590 -42.84 11.76 -11.09
CA THR A 590 -43.73 12.66 -11.82
C THR A 590 -43.16 12.89 -13.21
N SER A 591 -43.87 12.37 -14.21
CA SER A 591 -43.52 12.54 -15.61
C SER A 591 -43.77 13.98 -16.06
N VAL A 592 -42.78 14.59 -16.73
CA VAL A 592 -42.84 15.98 -17.20
C VAL A 592 -42.31 16.09 -18.62
N ALA A 593 -43.04 16.83 -19.46
CA ALA A 593 -42.62 17.10 -20.83
C ALA A 593 -41.34 17.95 -20.84
N ILE A 594 -40.42 17.63 -21.75
CA ILE A 594 -39.22 18.41 -22.01
C ILE A 594 -39.58 19.42 -23.11
N PRO A 595 -39.54 20.74 -22.85
CA PRO A 595 -39.85 21.75 -23.86
C PRO A 595 -38.79 21.75 -24.97
N ASP A 596 -39.26 21.72 -26.22
CA ASP A 596 -38.44 21.72 -27.45
C ASP A 596 -37.69 23.07 -27.61
N ASN A 597 -36.40 22.99 -27.93
CA ASN A 597 -35.49 24.13 -28.12
C ASN A 597 -35.58 25.25 -27.06
N ASP A 598 -35.90 24.91 -25.81
CA ASP A 598 -36.02 25.87 -24.72
C ASP A 598 -34.78 25.85 -23.83
N SER A 599 -34.00 26.92 -23.90
CA SER A 599 -32.84 27.12 -23.04
C SER A 599 -33.12 27.02 -21.54
N GLN A 600 -34.37 27.16 -21.09
CA GLN A 600 -34.80 26.99 -19.69
C GLN A 600 -35.01 25.51 -19.34
N GLY A 601 -35.43 24.69 -20.30
CA GLY A 601 -35.71 23.26 -20.15
C GLY A 601 -36.76 22.96 -19.08
N VAL A 602 -36.74 21.72 -18.59
CA VAL A 602 -37.57 21.27 -17.46
C VAL A 602 -36.72 21.03 -16.23
N THR A 603 -37.24 21.39 -15.05
CA THR A 603 -36.60 21.13 -13.76
C THR A 603 -37.50 20.24 -12.90
N SER A 604 -36.99 19.07 -12.50
CA SER A 604 -37.62 18.16 -11.54
C SER A 604 -36.86 18.19 -10.22
N THR A 605 -37.59 18.13 -9.10
CA THR A 605 -37.01 18.34 -7.76
C THR A 605 -37.20 17.12 -6.87
N ILE A 606 -36.17 16.81 -6.08
CA ILE A 606 -36.20 15.88 -4.94
C ILE A 606 -35.86 16.68 -3.68
N GLN A 607 -36.69 16.57 -2.64
CA GLN A 607 -36.42 17.16 -1.35
C GLN A 607 -35.80 16.10 -0.42
N MET A 608 -34.54 16.29 -0.03
CA MET A 608 -33.91 15.50 1.02
C MET A 608 -34.18 16.15 2.38
N THR A 609 -34.90 15.44 3.25
CA THR A 609 -35.28 15.94 4.59
C THR A 609 -34.25 15.60 5.66
N GLU A 610 -33.49 14.54 5.47
CA GLU A 610 -32.51 14.06 6.44
C GLU A 610 -31.15 14.78 6.32
N ALA A 611 -30.60 15.22 7.45
CA ALA A 611 -29.28 15.83 7.55
C ALA A 611 -28.15 14.82 7.32
N GLY A 612 -27.03 15.28 6.78
CA GLY A 612 -25.86 14.43 6.56
C GLY A 612 -24.84 15.13 5.67
N THR A 613 -23.63 14.60 5.64
CA THR A 613 -22.57 15.10 4.77
C THR A 613 -22.39 14.10 3.63
N VAL A 614 -22.57 14.53 2.38
CA VAL A 614 -22.49 13.62 1.23
C VAL A 614 -21.08 13.01 1.13
N ARG A 615 -21.00 11.68 1.25
CA ARG A 615 -19.79 10.86 1.09
C ARG A 615 -19.81 10.01 -0.18
N SER A 616 -21.00 9.71 -0.71
CA SER A 616 -21.17 9.13 -2.04
C SER A 616 -22.47 9.63 -2.68
N ILE A 617 -22.56 9.55 -4.01
CA ILE A 617 -23.72 10.01 -4.77
C ILE A 617 -23.95 9.13 -5.99
N GLN A 618 -25.22 8.82 -6.27
CA GLN A 618 -25.70 8.10 -7.44
C GLN A 618 -26.99 8.77 -7.93
N VAL A 619 -27.08 8.99 -9.25
CA VAL A 619 -28.26 9.58 -9.90
C VAL A 619 -28.73 8.64 -11.00
N SER A 620 -29.94 8.10 -10.89
CA SER A 620 -30.55 7.27 -11.94
C SER A 620 -31.64 8.07 -12.65
N VAL A 621 -31.65 8.06 -13.99
CA VAL A 621 -32.63 8.80 -14.81
C VAL A 621 -33.33 7.89 -15.80
N ALA A 622 -34.60 8.17 -16.07
CA ALA A 622 -35.40 7.54 -17.12
C ALA A 622 -36.05 8.63 -17.99
N ILE A 623 -35.65 8.72 -19.26
CA ILE A 623 -36.10 9.73 -20.22
C ILE A 623 -36.44 9.04 -21.55
N ASP A 624 -37.57 9.40 -22.15
CA ASP A 624 -37.87 9.09 -23.55
C ASP A 624 -37.79 10.39 -24.37
N HIS A 625 -37.16 10.34 -25.54
CA HIS A 625 -36.99 11.49 -26.44
C HIS A 625 -36.95 11.02 -27.90
N SER A 626 -37.41 11.81 -28.87
CA SER A 626 -37.28 11.41 -30.29
C SER A 626 -35.84 11.44 -30.80
N PHE A 627 -34.97 12.25 -30.17
CA PHE A 627 -33.52 12.26 -30.41
C PHE A 627 -32.72 12.68 -29.15
N LEU A 628 -32.06 11.74 -28.46
CA LEU A 628 -31.37 12.04 -27.19
C LEU A 628 -30.10 12.88 -27.34
N GLY A 629 -29.56 13.01 -28.56
CA GLY A 629 -28.44 13.89 -28.85
C GLY A 629 -28.73 15.38 -28.65
N ASP A 630 -29.99 15.75 -28.44
CA ASP A 630 -30.36 17.15 -28.19
C ASP A 630 -30.35 17.53 -26.72
N LEU A 631 -30.27 16.54 -25.84
CA LEU A 631 -30.44 16.74 -24.41
C LEU A 631 -29.13 17.07 -23.70
N GLU A 632 -29.21 18.04 -22.80
CA GLU A 632 -28.28 18.25 -21.70
C GLU A 632 -28.97 17.98 -20.36
N ILE A 633 -28.33 17.16 -19.52
CA ILE A 633 -28.85 16.79 -18.19
C ILE A 633 -27.87 17.29 -17.14
N SER A 634 -28.35 18.09 -16.20
CA SER A 634 -27.57 18.61 -15.08
C SER A 634 -28.25 18.40 -13.74
N LEU A 635 -27.45 18.26 -12.69
CA LEU A 635 -27.92 18.19 -11.31
C LEU A 635 -27.46 19.43 -10.55
N THR A 636 -28.37 20.03 -9.79
CA THR A 636 -28.10 21.12 -8.85
C THR A 636 -28.25 20.64 -7.42
N SER A 637 -27.26 20.93 -6.59
CA SER A 637 -27.25 20.65 -5.14
C SER A 637 -28.01 21.70 -4.33
N PRO A 638 -28.30 21.44 -3.04
CA PRO A 638 -28.85 22.43 -2.12
C PRO A 638 -27.99 23.68 -1.91
N SER A 639 -26.69 23.60 -2.22
CA SER A 639 -25.75 24.72 -2.19
C SER A 639 -25.56 25.40 -3.55
N ASP A 640 -26.52 25.24 -4.47
CA ASP A 640 -26.56 25.85 -5.80
C ASP A 640 -25.40 25.48 -6.73
N GLN A 641 -24.60 24.46 -6.39
CA GLN A 641 -23.62 23.91 -7.31
C GLN A 641 -24.30 23.06 -8.38
N ILE A 642 -23.91 23.27 -9.64
CA ILE A 642 -24.45 22.59 -10.83
C ILE A 642 -23.39 21.70 -11.44
N ILE A 643 -23.75 20.46 -11.79
CA ILE A 643 -22.89 19.50 -12.48
C ILE A 643 -23.62 18.91 -13.69
N LEU A 644 -22.97 18.95 -14.86
CA LEU A 644 -23.45 18.26 -16.06
C LEU A 644 -23.25 16.74 -15.90
N LEU A 645 -24.36 16.00 -15.96
CA LEU A 645 -24.37 14.53 -15.92
C LEU A 645 -24.24 13.95 -17.33
N GLN A 646 -24.92 14.57 -18.30
CA GLN A 646 -25.00 14.10 -19.68
C GLN A 646 -24.94 15.28 -20.63
N SER A 647 -23.98 15.24 -21.55
CA SER A 647 -23.96 16.13 -22.71
C SER A 647 -24.64 15.46 -23.91
N ARG A 648 -24.74 16.20 -25.01
CA ARG A 648 -25.42 15.93 -26.28
C ARG A 648 -24.81 14.79 -27.13
N LEU A 649 -24.17 13.82 -26.48
CA LEU A 649 -23.40 12.75 -27.12
C LEU A 649 -24.21 11.46 -27.35
N LEU A 650 -25.50 11.44 -27.02
CA LEU A 650 -26.34 10.22 -27.08
C LEU A 650 -26.88 9.91 -28.49
N GLY A 651 -26.75 10.85 -29.43
CA GLY A 651 -27.15 10.69 -30.83
C GLY A 651 -28.62 10.30 -31.02
N ARG A 652 -28.89 9.49 -32.04
CA ARG A 652 -30.25 9.05 -32.45
C ARG A 652 -30.98 8.09 -31.49
N SER A 653 -30.45 7.88 -30.29
CA SER A 653 -31.09 7.02 -29.29
C SER A 653 -32.38 7.67 -28.83
N THR A 654 -33.42 6.89 -28.51
CA THR A 654 -34.74 7.43 -28.14
C THR A 654 -35.16 7.18 -26.70
N ARG A 655 -34.39 6.38 -25.96
CA ARG A 655 -34.66 6.04 -24.57
C ARG A 655 -33.38 5.99 -23.76
N LEU A 656 -33.36 6.73 -22.66
CA LEU A 656 -32.25 6.80 -21.72
C LEU A 656 -32.69 6.20 -20.39
N GLN A 657 -32.07 5.08 -20.01
CA GLN A 657 -32.21 4.50 -18.68
C GLN A 657 -30.80 4.22 -18.15
N THR A 658 -30.27 5.16 -17.36
CA THR A 658 -28.87 5.13 -16.95
C THR A 658 -28.69 5.56 -15.50
N THR A 659 -27.53 5.24 -14.96
CA THR A 659 -27.11 5.59 -13.61
C THR A 659 -25.73 6.25 -13.65
N TYR A 660 -25.67 7.48 -13.16
CA TYR A 660 -24.46 8.26 -12.98
C TYR A 660 -23.90 8.02 -11.57
N THR A 661 -22.62 7.66 -11.49
CA THR A 661 -21.89 7.43 -10.24
C THR A 661 -20.56 8.17 -10.28
N LEU A 662 -19.81 8.20 -9.17
CA LEU A 662 -18.44 8.73 -9.16
C LEU A 662 -17.51 8.04 -10.18
N GLN A 663 -17.81 6.79 -10.57
CA GLN A 663 -17.03 6.03 -11.56
C GLN A 663 -17.38 6.41 -12.99
N THR A 664 -18.66 6.63 -13.31
CA THR A 664 -19.13 6.97 -14.67
C THR A 664 -19.14 8.48 -14.93
N THR A 665 -19.17 9.29 -13.87
CA THR A 665 -19.24 10.75 -13.93
C THR A 665 -18.40 11.36 -12.80
N ALA A 666 -17.09 11.45 -13.01
CA ALA A 666 -16.15 11.93 -12.00
C ALA A 666 -16.47 13.33 -11.44
N LEU A 667 -17.15 14.19 -12.21
CA LEU A 667 -17.56 15.53 -11.76
C LEU A 667 -18.52 15.51 -10.57
N LEU A 668 -19.25 14.41 -10.36
CA LEU A 668 -20.10 14.22 -9.17
C LEU A 668 -19.31 14.32 -7.85
N ARG A 669 -17.97 14.14 -7.88
CA ARG A 669 -17.10 14.31 -6.70
C ARG A 669 -17.20 15.71 -6.09
N ARG A 670 -17.61 16.71 -6.86
CA ARG A 670 -17.77 18.09 -6.38
C ARG A 670 -18.90 18.24 -5.36
N PHE A 671 -19.88 17.33 -5.36
CA PHE A 671 -20.93 17.27 -4.35
C PHE A 671 -20.50 16.62 -3.03
N LEU A 672 -19.32 15.99 -2.98
CA LEU A 672 -18.82 15.40 -1.75
C LEU A 672 -18.54 16.48 -0.70
N ASN A 673 -18.73 16.11 0.56
CA ASN A 673 -18.60 16.97 1.74
C ASN A 673 -19.62 18.12 1.82
N GLN A 674 -20.65 18.12 0.98
CA GLN A 674 -21.76 19.07 1.05
C GLN A 674 -22.90 18.56 1.93
N PRO A 675 -23.79 19.44 2.42
CA PRO A 675 -25.02 19.02 3.07
C PRO A 675 -25.89 18.18 2.14
N ALA A 676 -26.31 17.00 2.61
CA ALA A 676 -27.26 16.14 1.90
C ALA A 676 -28.69 16.70 1.97
N GLN A 677 -29.04 17.32 3.09
CA GLN A 677 -30.35 17.91 3.33
C GLN A 677 -30.58 19.12 2.44
N GLY A 678 -31.75 19.20 1.84
CA GLY A 678 -32.20 20.32 1.05
C GLY A 678 -32.72 19.90 -0.32
N ARG A 679 -32.83 20.90 -1.18
CA ARG A 679 -33.46 20.76 -2.49
C ARG A 679 -32.42 20.34 -3.53
N TRP A 680 -32.60 19.16 -4.10
CA TRP A 680 -31.82 18.68 -5.25
C TRP A 680 -32.67 18.81 -6.51
N GLN A 681 -32.09 19.33 -7.59
CA GLN A 681 -32.84 19.63 -8.81
C GLN A 681 -32.16 19.00 -10.02
N LEU A 682 -32.88 18.14 -10.75
CA LEU A 682 -32.46 17.62 -12.03
C LEU A 682 -33.05 18.50 -13.13
N ARG A 683 -32.19 19.05 -13.98
CA ARG A 683 -32.57 19.89 -15.11
C ARG A 683 -32.24 19.20 -16.42
N VAL A 684 -33.23 19.13 -17.30
CA VAL A 684 -33.11 18.55 -18.65
C VAL A 684 -33.47 19.64 -19.66
N VAL A 685 -32.54 19.95 -20.55
CA VAL A 685 -32.69 20.98 -21.60
C VAL A 685 -32.62 20.28 -22.95
N ASP A 686 -33.63 20.50 -23.79
CA ASP A 686 -33.51 20.29 -25.22
C ASP A 686 -32.96 21.57 -25.87
N ALA A 687 -31.88 21.44 -26.63
CA ALA A 687 -31.19 22.55 -27.26
C ALA A 687 -31.13 22.43 -28.79
N ALA A 688 -32.01 21.66 -29.42
CA ALA A 688 -32.33 21.74 -30.85
C ALA A 688 -33.84 21.82 -31.06
N GLU A 689 -34.26 22.14 -32.28
CA GLU A 689 -35.67 22.24 -32.66
C GLU A 689 -36.13 20.97 -33.37
N GLY A 690 -37.35 20.53 -33.05
CA GLY A 690 -38.09 19.53 -33.81
C GLY A 690 -38.16 18.13 -33.17
N ASP A 691 -37.42 17.91 -32.10
CA ASP A 691 -37.46 16.68 -31.31
C ASP A 691 -38.13 16.95 -29.95
N ILE A 692 -38.89 15.98 -29.45
CA ILE A 692 -39.65 16.12 -28.20
C ILE A 692 -39.48 14.90 -27.31
N GLY A 693 -39.66 15.09 -26.02
CA GLY A 693 -39.65 13.98 -25.09
C GLY A 693 -40.14 14.31 -23.70
N THR A 694 -39.84 13.41 -22.77
CA THR A 694 -40.41 13.38 -21.44
C THR A 694 -39.41 12.81 -20.45
N LEU A 695 -39.18 13.55 -19.36
CA LEU A 695 -38.50 13.01 -18.19
C LEU A 695 -39.51 12.19 -17.39
N ASN A 696 -39.37 10.86 -17.40
CA ASN A 696 -40.31 9.94 -16.78
C ASN A 696 -40.10 9.82 -15.26
N SER A 697 -38.84 9.67 -14.84
CA SER A 697 -38.47 9.61 -13.42
C SER A 697 -36.97 9.80 -13.21
N TRP A 698 -36.59 10.10 -11.97
CA TRP A 698 -35.21 10.02 -11.52
C TRP A 698 -35.09 9.72 -10.02
N THR A 699 -33.99 9.07 -9.64
CA THR A 699 -33.68 8.67 -8.26
C THR A 699 -32.33 9.27 -7.86
N LEU A 700 -32.26 9.82 -6.65
CA LEU A 700 -31.03 10.27 -6.01
C LEU A 700 -30.74 9.39 -4.80
N THR A 701 -29.58 8.74 -4.81
CA THR A 701 -29.05 8.01 -3.65
C THR A 701 -27.79 8.71 -3.16
N LEU A 702 -27.77 9.12 -1.90
CA LEU A 702 -26.64 9.73 -1.22
C LEU A 702 -26.15 8.79 -0.11
N GLY A 703 -24.86 8.53 -0.04
CA GLY A 703 -24.25 8.01 1.17
C GLY A 703 -23.84 9.17 2.08
N VAL A 704 -24.17 9.13 3.37
CA VAL A 704 -23.86 10.19 4.35
C VAL A 704 -23.18 9.72 5.62
#